data_AF-A0A934DYM9-F1
#
_entry.id   AF-A0A934DYM9-F1
#
_cell.length_a   1.000
_cell.length_b   1.000
_cell.length_c   1.000
_cell.angle_alpha   90.00
_cell.angle_beta   90.00
_cell.angle_gamma   90.00
#
_symmetry.space_group_name_H-M   'P 1'
#
loop_
_entity.id
_entity.type
_entity.pdbx_description
1 polymer ?
#
loop_
_entity_poly.entity_id
_entity_poly.type
_entity_poly.pdbx_seq_one_letter_code
_entity_poly.pdbx_strand_id
1 'polypeptide(L)'
;MPTTVTKKTVSELAERVRSGGVDPRVEADAALALSDASAAAAWVLAGAVAGRPPEPDQVLRLLPDVPQSGLVMPLIRCANGDRLKLALDAVAEGRMPAEFDVLALLLATELLGGEPPPSRFVPLVKQASRRASRPVSELALAYTLCVCEANEKGRPLELAELPGADRIRGLARHALDEPLLDVIDTLPSGGLTMPARRAARRLGANEPCHCGSGKKYKRCCAGRDAQRNSDPSPVEGMTRGEYLRSCAAQMSPEDIRRLSVQEVVNLDFASLPTPSLVVVLDGFAQRSRWDVAEQVLDLLCARPDAAKVGQAARLQVASLAFAGGAQDFATRQLQRVDLDLLTEDDRWSAGVLLNLATPSAETLTRLDEAVLQCLRTADHEGVHVVSQLLLAKYPALGLMVGRSALTADQAHLSLLLLRAMEVRRAELGLPFDEADHAQLLAMLDKRIERTLERRSEESARELASEAEELRGRLSAAEARSAELAESLKRQERLLARPAVPVAPQPAPRDAGRDHETERRRLQAKVEDLKRLISEGNEERRRLRGSLEELAGKFADERDEDDPPAPEDDEREEPEDEAGGVAIFAPRGVLNLRLSEAVETAIQRLPLHVARKALATFASLAGGEPLAWQQTKRLQRFDNLCRVRVGIHYRALFETCGRDLVIHELVNRQGLDAALKRLASK
;
A
#
# COMPACT_ATOMS: atom_id res chain seq x y z
N MET A 1 6.27 37.12 -3.74
CA MET A 1 5.58 37.19 -5.07
C MET A 1 4.15 36.62 -4.94
N PRO A 2 3.25 36.67 -5.95
CA PRO A 2 2.07 35.80 -5.92
C PRO A 2 2.49 34.34 -5.73
N THR A 3 1.67 33.56 -5.02
CA THR A 3 1.92 32.13 -4.74
C THR A 3 1.94 31.29 -6.02
N THR A 4 1.24 31.73 -7.06
CA THR A 4 1.20 31.11 -8.38
C THR A 4 2.05 31.86 -9.40
N VAL A 5 2.80 31.11 -10.21
CA VAL A 5 3.52 31.67 -11.36
C VAL A 5 2.55 31.73 -12.53
N THR A 6 2.48 32.89 -13.18
CA THR A 6 1.57 33.12 -14.31
C THR A 6 2.34 33.65 -15.52
N LYS A 7 1.81 33.44 -16.72
CA LYS A 7 2.35 34.02 -17.96
C LYS A 7 2.56 35.54 -17.85
N LYS A 8 1.61 36.24 -17.21
CA LYS A 8 1.68 37.70 -17.02
C LYS A 8 2.88 38.09 -16.17
N THR A 9 3.05 37.46 -15.00
CA THR A 9 4.16 37.75 -14.09
C THR A 9 5.50 37.45 -14.76
N VAL A 10 5.63 36.32 -15.45
CA VAL A 10 6.86 35.95 -16.15
C VAL A 10 7.18 36.93 -17.29
N SER A 11 6.16 37.39 -18.02
CA SER A 11 6.33 38.38 -19.11
C SER A 11 6.83 39.73 -18.59
N GLU A 12 6.22 40.24 -17.51
CA GLU A 12 6.63 41.51 -16.87
C GLU A 12 8.07 41.44 -16.33
N LEU A 13 8.45 40.32 -15.72
CA LEU A 13 9.82 40.09 -15.25
C LEU A 13 10.81 39.96 -16.41
N ALA A 14 10.43 39.27 -17.50
CA ALA A 14 11.30 39.12 -18.67
C ALA A 14 11.61 40.46 -19.34
N GLU A 15 10.66 41.40 -19.35
CA GLU A 15 10.91 42.78 -19.81
C GLU A 15 11.94 43.51 -18.94
N ARG A 16 11.89 43.33 -17.61
CA ARG A 16 12.89 43.90 -16.69
C ARG A 16 14.28 43.31 -16.88
N VAL A 17 14.36 42.01 -17.21
CA VAL A 17 15.63 41.36 -17.55
C VAL A 17 16.17 41.91 -18.86
N ARG A 18 15.32 42.05 -19.89
CA ARG A 18 15.71 42.60 -21.21
C ARG A 18 16.17 44.06 -21.14
N SER A 19 15.61 44.86 -20.23
CA SER A 19 16.03 46.25 -20.03
C SER A 19 17.37 46.38 -19.29
N GLY A 20 17.99 45.27 -18.87
CA GLY A 20 19.32 45.24 -18.27
C GLY A 20 19.36 45.69 -16.81
N GLY A 21 18.21 45.95 -16.19
CA GLY A 21 18.15 46.46 -14.81
C GLY A 21 18.35 45.40 -13.73
N VAL A 22 18.33 44.11 -14.07
CA VAL A 22 18.32 43.00 -13.11
C VAL A 22 18.96 41.75 -13.71
N ASP A 23 19.71 40.98 -12.91
CA ASP A 23 20.17 39.64 -13.28
C ASP A 23 19.21 38.56 -12.76
N PRO A 24 18.53 37.80 -13.64
CA PRO A 24 17.56 36.80 -13.23
C PRO A 24 18.17 35.67 -12.39
N ARG A 25 19.45 35.35 -12.56
CA ARG A 25 20.12 34.30 -11.76
C ARG A 25 20.29 34.75 -10.31
N VAL A 26 20.78 35.98 -10.12
CA VAL A 26 20.99 36.56 -8.80
C VAL A 26 19.67 36.68 -8.04
N GLU A 27 18.62 37.14 -8.72
CA GLU A 27 17.29 37.24 -8.10
C GLU A 27 16.67 35.88 -7.80
N ALA A 28 16.86 34.88 -8.67
CA ALA A 28 16.39 33.52 -8.42
C ALA A 28 17.13 32.89 -7.23
N ASP A 29 18.44 33.06 -7.13
CA ASP A 29 19.22 32.57 -5.99
C ASP A 29 18.87 33.30 -4.69
N ALA A 30 18.63 34.60 -4.75
CA ALA A 30 18.14 35.38 -3.61
C ALA A 30 16.74 34.90 -3.16
N ALA A 31 15.85 34.62 -4.10
CA ALA A 31 14.54 34.05 -3.81
C ALA A 31 14.63 32.64 -3.20
N LEU A 32 15.50 31.77 -3.73
CA LEU A 32 15.76 30.44 -3.15
C LEU A 32 16.33 30.54 -1.74
N ALA A 33 17.24 31.49 -1.49
CA ALA A 33 17.80 31.73 -0.15
C ALA A 33 16.73 32.18 0.86
N LEU A 34 15.68 32.84 0.38
CA LEU A 34 14.49 33.23 1.16
C LEU A 34 13.39 32.16 1.15
N SER A 35 13.64 30.99 0.56
CA SER A 35 12.64 29.93 0.39
C SER A 35 11.36 30.39 -0.33
N ASP A 36 11.47 31.34 -1.28
CA ASP A 36 10.39 31.77 -2.19
C ASP A 36 10.57 31.07 -3.55
N ALA A 37 10.17 29.80 -3.61
CA ALA A 37 10.27 28.97 -4.81
C ALA A 37 9.41 29.50 -5.96
N SER A 38 8.28 30.15 -5.66
CA SER A 38 7.44 30.81 -6.66
C SER A 38 8.16 31.98 -7.33
N ALA A 39 8.81 32.84 -6.54
CA ALA A 39 9.62 33.93 -7.08
C ALA A 39 10.84 33.40 -7.85
N ALA A 40 11.53 32.38 -7.31
CA ALA A 40 12.67 31.76 -7.98
C ALA A 40 12.27 31.17 -9.34
N ALA A 41 11.17 30.40 -9.41
CA ALA A 41 10.65 29.87 -10.66
C ALA A 41 10.26 30.98 -11.64
N ALA A 42 9.62 32.05 -11.17
CA ALA A 42 9.25 33.18 -12.02
C ALA A 42 10.49 33.88 -12.61
N TRP A 43 11.55 34.07 -11.82
CA TRP A 43 12.81 34.67 -12.29
C TRP A 43 13.57 33.76 -13.26
N VAL A 44 13.63 32.45 -12.97
CA VAL A 44 14.24 31.46 -13.86
C VAL A 44 13.55 31.43 -15.22
N LEU A 45 12.21 31.35 -15.23
CA LEU A 45 11.42 31.36 -16.45
C LEU A 45 11.53 32.69 -17.20
N ALA A 46 11.53 33.81 -16.47
CA ALA A 46 11.70 35.14 -17.05
C ALA A 46 13.08 35.31 -17.71
N GLY A 47 14.13 34.81 -17.07
CA GLY A 47 15.48 34.75 -17.62
C GLY A 47 15.51 33.97 -18.93
N ALA A 48 14.93 32.77 -18.94
CA ALA A 48 14.83 31.94 -20.15
C ALA A 48 14.06 32.64 -21.28
N VAL A 49 12.90 33.26 -20.99
CA VAL A 49 12.12 34.05 -21.96
C VAL A 49 12.90 35.26 -22.47
N ALA A 50 13.80 35.83 -21.66
CA ALA A 50 14.68 36.92 -22.04
C ALA A 50 15.96 36.47 -22.77
N GLY A 51 16.13 35.17 -23.06
CA GLY A 51 17.31 34.62 -23.73
C GLY A 51 18.51 34.38 -22.81
N ARG A 52 18.29 34.37 -21.48
CA ARG A 52 19.29 34.08 -20.44
C ARG A 52 18.89 32.81 -19.68
N PRO A 53 19.05 31.61 -20.29
CA PRO A 53 18.65 30.34 -19.68
C PRO A 53 19.37 30.06 -18.34
N PRO A 54 18.71 29.34 -17.40
CA PRO A 54 19.30 28.97 -16.12
C PRO A 54 20.35 27.88 -16.29
N GLU A 55 21.25 27.78 -15.30
CA GLU A 55 22.17 26.64 -15.20
C GLU A 55 21.46 25.41 -14.63
N PRO A 56 21.88 24.18 -14.99
CA PRO A 56 21.32 22.94 -14.47
C PRO A 56 21.23 22.88 -12.93
N ASP A 57 22.27 23.32 -12.23
CA ASP A 57 22.32 23.32 -10.76
C ASP A 57 21.20 24.18 -10.15
N GLN A 58 20.95 25.35 -10.73
CA GLN A 58 19.88 26.23 -10.27
C GLN A 58 18.50 25.59 -10.46
N VAL A 59 18.30 24.84 -11.55
CA VAL A 59 17.06 24.10 -11.79
C VAL A 59 16.91 22.92 -10.83
N LEU A 60 17.97 22.13 -10.60
CA LEU A 60 17.96 21.02 -9.64
C LEU A 60 17.62 21.48 -8.22
N ARG A 61 18.15 22.63 -7.79
CA ARG A 61 17.85 23.23 -6.49
C ARG A 61 16.39 23.67 -6.37
N LEU A 62 15.79 24.16 -7.46
CA LEU A 62 14.43 24.68 -7.49
C LEU A 62 13.35 23.59 -7.56
N LEU A 63 13.54 22.57 -8.42
CA LEU A 63 12.52 21.58 -8.79
C LEU A 63 11.72 20.96 -7.63
N PRO A 64 12.34 20.56 -6.49
CA PRO A 64 11.60 19.93 -5.39
C PRO A 64 10.55 20.81 -4.71
N ASP A 65 10.75 22.13 -4.76
CA ASP A 65 9.94 23.12 -4.04
C ASP A 65 8.99 23.91 -4.98
N VAL A 66 8.98 23.57 -6.27
CA VAL A 66 8.17 24.26 -7.27
C VAL A 66 6.68 24.22 -6.88
N PRO A 67 5.99 25.38 -6.90
CA PRO A 67 4.62 25.49 -6.38
C PRO A 67 3.56 24.80 -7.24
N GLN A 68 3.88 24.54 -8.52
CA GLN A 68 2.96 24.03 -9.53
C GLN A 68 3.64 22.87 -10.27
N SER A 69 3.07 21.67 -10.24
CA SER A 69 3.63 20.50 -10.92
C SER A 69 3.85 20.75 -12.42
N GLY A 70 2.99 21.56 -13.04
CA GLY A 70 3.14 22.02 -14.41
C GLY A 70 4.46 22.72 -14.73
N LEU A 71 5.15 23.34 -13.77
CA LEU A 71 6.40 24.04 -14.06
C LEU A 71 7.61 23.10 -14.15
N VAL A 72 7.50 21.83 -13.75
CA VAL A 72 8.61 20.85 -13.79
C VAL A 72 9.19 20.73 -15.20
N MET A 73 8.35 20.47 -16.20
CA MET A 73 8.83 20.29 -17.58
C MET A 73 9.37 21.60 -18.21
N PRO A 74 8.68 22.75 -18.11
CA PRO A 74 9.22 24.05 -18.54
C PRO A 74 10.58 24.40 -17.95
N LEU A 75 10.78 24.15 -16.65
CA LEU A 75 12.04 24.46 -15.96
C LEU A 75 13.19 23.57 -16.44
N ILE A 76 12.95 22.27 -16.63
CA ILE A 76 13.95 21.36 -17.20
C ILE A 76 14.24 21.73 -18.66
N ARG A 77 13.20 22.00 -19.44
CA ARG A 77 13.33 22.37 -20.87
C ARG A 77 14.16 23.62 -21.07
N CYS A 78 13.97 24.64 -20.24
CA CYS A 78 14.61 25.93 -20.47
C CYS A 78 16.08 25.98 -19.99
N ALA A 79 16.54 24.95 -19.28
CA ALA A 79 17.91 24.85 -18.80
C ALA A 79 18.94 24.73 -19.93
N ASN A 80 20.13 25.26 -19.64
CA ASN A 80 21.33 25.05 -20.45
C ASN A 80 21.84 23.60 -20.35
N GLY A 81 22.57 23.16 -21.38
CA GLY A 81 23.25 21.88 -21.37
C GLY A 81 22.35 20.68 -21.68
N ASP A 82 22.74 19.51 -21.15
CA ASP A 82 22.06 18.24 -21.38
C ASP A 82 20.82 18.11 -20.49
N ARG A 83 19.64 18.32 -21.09
CA ARG A 83 18.34 18.29 -20.43
C ARG A 83 17.90 16.88 -20.06
N LEU A 84 18.31 15.87 -20.84
CA LEU A 84 18.04 14.48 -20.51
C LEU A 84 18.81 14.10 -19.26
N LYS A 85 20.09 14.48 -19.20
CA LYS A 85 20.90 14.30 -17.99
C LYS A 85 20.29 15.02 -16.79
N LEU A 86 19.90 16.29 -16.95
CA LEU A 86 19.25 17.08 -15.89
C LEU A 86 17.97 16.42 -15.37
N ALA A 87 17.09 15.95 -16.24
CA ALA A 87 15.86 15.26 -15.86
C ALA A 87 16.13 13.99 -15.03
N LEU A 88 17.11 13.19 -15.48
CA LEU A 88 17.50 11.97 -14.77
C LEU A 88 18.21 12.26 -13.44
N ASP A 89 19.05 13.30 -13.39
CA ASP A 89 19.71 13.75 -12.16
C ASP A 89 18.66 14.21 -11.13
N ALA A 90 17.64 14.97 -11.55
CA ALA A 90 16.56 15.42 -10.69
C ALA A 90 15.78 14.25 -10.04
N VAL A 91 15.50 13.20 -10.83
CA VAL A 91 14.81 11.99 -10.35
C VAL A 91 15.72 11.17 -9.43
N ALA A 92 17.00 11.04 -9.79
CA ALA A 92 17.99 10.28 -9.02
C ALA A 92 18.23 10.86 -7.63
N GLU A 93 18.17 12.19 -7.47
CA GLU A 93 18.27 12.83 -6.16
C GLU A 93 17.13 12.42 -5.21
N GLY A 94 15.99 11.95 -5.73
CA GLY A 94 14.88 11.43 -4.93
C GLY A 94 14.12 12.49 -4.10
N ARG A 95 14.53 13.77 -4.18
CA ARG A 95 13.96 14.89 -3.40
C ARG A 95 12.59 15.37 -3.90
N MET A 96 12.24 15.05 -5.15
CA MET A 96 11.00 15.49 -5.76
C MET A 96 9.80 14.62 -5.31
N PRO A 97 8.57 15.20 -5.28
CA PRO A 97 7.33 14.42 -5.18
C PRO A 97 7.22 13.40 -6.32
N ALA A 98 6.54 12.27 -6.08
CA ALA A 98 6.38 11.21 -7.08
C ALA A 98 5.75 11.70 -8.40
N GLU A 99 4.82 12.66 -8.33
CA GLU A 99 4.22 13.29 -9.53
C GLU A 99 5.28 14.05 -10.35
N PHE A 100 6.24 14.70 -9.70
CA PHE A 100 7.29 15.47 -10.37
C PHE A 100 8.32 14.52 -11.00
N ASP A 101 8.67 13.43 -10.31
CA ASP A 101 9.51 12.35 -10.88
C ASP A 101 8.91 11.85 -12.20
N VAL A 102 7.59 11.58 -12.20
CA VAL A 102 6.86 11.12 -13.39
C VAL A 102 6.91 12.15 -14.51
N LEU A 103 6.70 13.43 -14.23
CA LEU A 103 6.77 14.50 -15.23
C LEU A 103 8.18 14.67 -15.80
N ALA A 104 9.21 14.58 -14.96
CA ALA A 104 10.61 14.63 -15.39
C ALA A 104 10.97 13.43 -16.28
N LEU A 105 10.57 12.21 -15.89
CA LEU A 105 10.79 11.00 -16.68
C LEU A 105 10.00 11.01 -17.99
N LEU A 106 8.77 11.51 -17.99
CA LEU A 106 7.96 11.65 -19.20
C LEU A 106 8.60 12.63 -20.20
N LEU A 107 9.15 13.75 -19.71
CA LEU A 107 9.93 14.67 -20.54
C LEU A 107 11.22 14.02 -21.04
N ALA A 108 11.93 13.29 -20.17
CA ALA A 108 13.16 12.57 -20.52
C ALA A 108 12.90 11.56 -21.65
N THR A 109 11.76 10.87 -21.63
CA THR A 109 11.32 9.95 -22.69
C THR A 109 11.23 10.63 -24.05
N GLU A 110 10.63 11.82 -24.15
CA GLU A 110 10.57 12.55 -25.42
C GLU A 110 11.93 13.13 -25.82
N LEU A 111 12.77 13.52 -24.84
CA LEU A 111 14.14 13.99 -25.08
C LEU A 111 15.08 12.91 -25.61
N LEU A 112 14.79 11.62 -25.40
CA LEU A 112 15.55 10.51 -26.01
C LEU A 112 15.48 10.55 -27.54
N GLY A 113 14.40 11.10 -28.13
CA GLY A 113 14.31 11.25 -29.59
C GLY A 113 14.37 9.93 -30.40
N GLY A 114 14.12 8.79 -29.77
CA GLY A 114 14.26 7.46 -30.39
C GLY A 114 15.59 6.75 -30.13
N GLU A 115 16.53 7.39 -29.43
CA GLU A 115 17.77 6.75 -28.99
C GLU A 115 17.52 5.73 -27.87
N PRO A 116 18.38 4.69 -27.74
CA PRO A 116 18.31 3.76 -26.64
C PRO A 116 18.49 4.49 -25.30
N PRO A 117 17.70 4.13 -24.26
CA PRO A 117 17.77 4.78 -22.97
C PRO A 117 19.13 4.56 -22.29
N PRO A 118 19.69 5.56 -21.58
CA PRO A 118 20.87 5.37 -20.73
C PRO A 118 20.66 4.26 -19.69
N SER A 119 21.72 3.58 -19.27
CA SER A 119 21.64 2.45 -18.32
C SER A 119 20.91 2.76 -17.02
N ARG A 120 20.99 4.00 -16.54
CA ARG A 120 20.29 4.46 -15.33
C ARG A 120 18.81 4.78 -15.52
N PHE A 121 18.31 4.88 -16.74
CA PHE A 121 16.95 5.33 -17.04
C PHE A 121 15.88 4.34 -16.54
N VAL A 122 15.94 3.08 -16.98
CA VAL A 122 14.97 2.05 -16.58
C VAL A 122 14.95 1.84 -15.05
N PRO A 123 16.10 1.79 -14.35
CA PRO A 123 16.11 1.79 -12.89
C PRO A 123 15.36 2.97 -12.25
N LEU A 124 15.55 4.19 -12.75
CA LEU A 124 14.85 5.38 -12.24
C LEU A 124 13.34 5.32 -12.50
N VAL A 125 12.91 4.79 -13.64
CA VAL A 125 11.48 4.57 -13.93
C VAL A 125 10.87 3.54 -12.96
N LYS A 126 11.57 2.45 -12.68
CA LYS A 126 11.17 1.46 -11.67
C LYS A 126 11.15 2.04 -10.26
N GLN A 127 12.07 2.94 -9.94
CA GLN A 127 12.08 3.64 -8.65
C GLN A 127 10.86 4.57 -8.52
N ALA A 128 10.56 5.35 -9.55
CA ALA A 128 9.42 6.25 -9.59
C ALA A 128 8.09 5.49 -9.54
N SER A 129 7.98 4.34 -10.22
CA SER A 129 6.75 3.52 -10.20
C SER A 129 6.41 3.00 -8.80
N ARG A 130 7.42 2.67 -8.00
CA ARG A 130 7.23 2.27 -6.60
C ARG A 130 6.79 3.43 -5.69
N ARG A 131 6.98 4.69 -6.10
CA ARG A 131 6.58 5.90 -5.35
C ARG A 131 5.24 6.45 -5.83
N ALA A 132 4.90 6.21 -7.10
CA ALA A 132 3.64 6.61 -7.68
C ALA A 132 2.47 5.85 -7.04
N SER A 133 1.41 6.58 -6.71
CA SER A 133 0.18 6.02 -6.12
C SER A 133 -1.08 6.43 -6.88
N ARG A 134 -0.92 7.18 -7.97
CA ARG A 134 -2.03 7.71 -8.78
C ARG A 134 -2.08 6.98 -10.12
N PRO A 135 -3.28 6.54 -10.58
CA PRO A 135 -3.42 5.82 -11.85
C PRO A 135 -2.84 6.54 -13.07
N VAL A 136 -2.97 7.88 -13.12
CA VAL A 136 -2.41 8.69 -14.22
C VAL A 136 -0.89 8.66 -14.22
N SER A 137 -0.27 8.64 -13.04
CA SER A 137 1.19 8.54 -12.90
C SER A 137 1.70 7.17 -13.33
N GLU A 138 0.97 6.11 -12.99
CA GLU A 138 1.30 4.75 -13.41
C GLU A 138 1.21 4.59 -14.93
N LEU A 139 0.17 5.12 -15.56
CA LEU A 139 0.04 5.12 -17.02
C LEU A 139 1.18 5.89 -17.71
N ALA A 140 1.63 7.01 -17.14
CA ALA A 140 2.74 7.79 -17.69
C ALA A 140 4.09 7.04 -17.59
N LEU A 141 4.29 6.29 -16.51
CA LEU A 141 5.47 5.45 -16.35
C LEU A 141 5.41 4.21 -17.24
N ALA A 142 4.24 3.60 -17.41
CA ALA A 142 4.03 2.50 -18.36
C ALA A 142 4.33 2.95 -19.79
N TYR A 143 3.83 4.11 -20.20
CA TYR A 143 4.18 4.74 -21.48
C TYR A 143 5.70 4.90 -21.63
N THR A 144 6.36 5.44 -20.61
CA THR A 144 7.81 5.65 -20.58
C THR A 144 8.58 4.33 -20.78
N LEU A 145 8.18 3.24 -20.10
CA LEU A 145 8.79 1.92 -20.27
C LEU A 145 8.59 1.37 -21.69
N CYS A 146 7.38 1.49 -22.25
CA CYS A 146 7.09 1.01 -23.60
C CYS A 146 7.92 1.75 -24.66
N VAL A 147 8.12 3.06 -24.53
CA VAL A 147 9.02 3.83 -25.40
C VAL A 147 10.46 3.33 -25.27
N CYS A 148 10.94 3.14 -24.05
CA CYS A 148 12.30 2.64 -23.80
C CYS A 148 12.52 1.29 -24.47
N GLU A 149 11.61 0.33 -24.26
CA GLU A 149 11.69 -0.97 -24.91
C GLU A 149 11.62 -0.89 -26.44
N ALA A 150 10.81 0.03 -26.98
CA ALA A 150 10.70 0.23 -28.42
C ALA A 150 12.03 0.72 -29.00
N ASN A 151 12.67 1.70 -28.35
CA ASN A 151 13.97 2.24 -28.74
C ASN A 151 15.09 1.20 -28.61
N GLU A 152 15.15 0.46 -27.50
CA GLU A 152 16.14 -0.62 -27.30
C GLU A 152 16.03 -1.70 -28.39
N LYS A 153 14.81 -2.05 -28.78
CA LYS A 153 14.53 -3.08 -29.80
C LYS A 153 14.52 -2.53 -31.23
N GLY A 154 14.74 -1.21 -31.42
CA GLY A 154 14.68 -0.55 -32.73
C GLY A 154 13.35 -0.70 -33.46
N ARG A 155 12.24 -0.81 -32.72
CA ARG A 155 10.88 -1.05 -33.27
C ARG A 155 10.00 0.19 -33.12
N PRO A 156 9.06 0.43 -34.04
CA PRO A 156 8.09 1.52 -33.88
C PRO A 156 7.22 1.28 -32.63
N LEU A 157 6.92 2.37 -31.91
CA LEU A 157 6.01 2.34 -30.76
C LEU A 157 4.57 2.16 -31.24
N GLU A 158 3.95 1.02 -30.93
CA GLU A 158 2.52 0.79 -31.19
C GLU A 158 1.66 1.44 -30.08
N LEU A 159 1.41 2.75 -30.18
CA LEU A 159 0.60 3.51 -29.19
C LEU A 159 -0.83 2.98 -28.98
N ALA A 160 -1.37 2.21 -29.94
CA ALA A 160 -2.70 1.61 -29.86
C ALA A 160 -2.86 0.61 -28.68
N GLU A 161 -1.75 0.19 -28.07
CA GLU A 161 -1.70 -0.79 -26.98
C GLU A 161 -1.87 -0.16 -25.57
N LEU A 162 -1.78 1.17 -25.44
CA LEU A 162 -1.87 1.87 -24.15
C LEU A 162 -2.98 2.92 -24.18
N PRO A 163 -4.17 2.63 -23.62
CA PRO A 163 -5.27 3.60 -23.55
C PRO A 163 -4.83 4.90 -22.86
N GLY A 164 -4.92 6.02 -23.59
CA GLY A 164 -4.55 7.35 -23.08
C GLY A 164 -3.09 7.77 -23.33
N ALA A 165 -2.28 6.94 -23.99
CA ALA A 165 -0.90 7.28 -24.35
C ALA A 165 -0.78 8.59 -25.15
N ASP A 166 -1.71 8.86 -26.07
CA ASP A 166 -1.72 10.11 -26.86
C ASP A 166 -1.86 11.36 -25.97
N ARG A 167 -2.69 11.31 -24.93
CA ARG A 167 -2.86 12.43 -23.99
C ARG A 167 -1.61 12.64 -23.15
N ILE A 168 -1.01 11.55 -22.68
CA ILE A 168 0.21 11.57 -21.86
C ILE A 168 1.38 12.10 -22.68
N ARG A 169 1.58 11.56 -23.88
CA ARG A 169 2.59 12.04 -24.83
C ARG A 169 2.37 13.50 -25.20
N GLY A 170 1.12 13.88 -25.43
CA GLY A 170 0.72 15.25 -25.72
C GLY A 170 1.18 16.24 -24.64
N LEU A 171 1.20 15.84 -23.36
CA LEU A 171 1.67 16.69 -22.27
C LEU A 171 3.16 17.06 -22.39
N ALA A 172 4.03 16.08 -22.63
CA ALA A 172 5.46 16.34 -22.79
C ALA A 172 5.79 17.05 -24.09
N ARG A 173 5.10 16.70 -25.19
CA ARG A 173 5.24 17.39 -26.47
C ARG A 173 4.80 18.84 -26.40
N HIS A 174 3.64 19.10 -25.79
CA HIS A 174 3.19 20.47 -25.52
C HIS A 174 4.24 21.24 -24.72
N ALA A 175 4.84 20.62 -23.71
CA ALA A 175 5.91 21.26 -22.95
C ALA A 175 7.17 21.53 -23.78
N LEU A 176 7.51 20.69 -24.77
CA LEU A 176 8.71 20.80 -25.63
C LEU A 176 8.54 21.71 -26.85
N ASP A 177 7.38 21.68 -27.48
CA ASP A 177 7.15 22.26 -28.81
C ASP A 177 6.56 23.67 -28.72
N GLU A 178 5.69 23.94 -27.74
CA GLU A 178 5.02 25.25 -27.63
C GLU A 178 5.94 26.34 -27.08
N PRO A 179 5.68 27.64 -27.33
CA PRO A 179 6.42 28.73 -26.71
C PRO A 179 6.35 28.66 -25.17
N LEU A 180 7.46 28.94 -24.48
CA LEU A 180 7.57 28.80 -23.02
C LEU A 180 6.47 29.55 -22.24
N LEU A 181 6.08 30.74 -22.72
CA LEU A 181 5.00 31.54 -22.11
C LEU A 181 3.62 30.88 -22.23
N ASP A 182 3.38 30.11 -23.29
CA ASP A 182 2.09 29.46 -23.51
C ASP A 182 1.96 28.18 -22.68
N VAL A 183 3.08 27.53 -22.35
CA VAL A 183 3.09 26.36 -21.48
C VAL A 183 2.73 26.71 -20.02
N ILE A 184 3.16 27.87 -19.52
CA ILE A 184 3.00 28.28 -18.10
C ILE A 184 1.53 28.29 -17.64
N ASP A 185 0.59 28.71 -18.49
CA ASP A 185 -0.84 28.84 -18.14
C ASP A 185 -1.67 27.57 -18.47
N THR A 186 -1.11 26.63 -19.23
CA THR A 186 -1.84 25.46 -19.77
C THR A 186 -1.84 24.23 -18.88
N LEU A 187 -1.01 24.22 -17.83
CA LEU A 187 -0.85 23.05 -16.98
C LEU A 187 -1.74 23.17 -15.73
N PRO A 188 -2.46 22.10 -15.36
CA PRO A 188 -3.42 22.15 -14.26
C PRO A 188 -2.72 22.65 -13.00
N SER A 189 -3.28 23.71 -12.41
CA SER A 189 -2.85 24.20 -11.10
C SER A 189 -3.19 23.11 -10.07
N GLY A 190 -2.22 22.23 -9.84
CA GLY A 190 -2.33 21.11 -8.91
C GLY A 190 -2.37 21.61 -7.47
N GLY A 191 -3.57 21.81 -6.96
CA GLY A 191 -3.88 21.91 -5.53
C GLY A 191 -5.38 21.79 -5.39
N LEU A 192 -5.87 20.82 -4.63
CA LEU A 192 -7.29 20.72 -4.26
C LEU A 192 -7.67 21.98 -3.48
N THR A 193 -8.08 23.03 -4.21
CA THR A 193 -8.47 24.30 -3.63
C THR A 193 -9.79 24.11 -2.91
N MET A 194 -9.73 24.28 -1.59
CA MET A 194 -10.87 24.64 -0.76
C MET A 194 -11.71 25.73 -1.46
N PRO A 195 -13.04 25.76 -1.29
CA PRO A 195 -13.88 26.77 -1.93
C PRO A 195 -13.38 28.18 -1.59
N ALA A 196 -12.81 28.85 -2.60
CA ALA A 196 -12.18 30.15 -2.46
C ALA A 196 -13.24 31.24 -2.30
N ARG A 197 -13.14 32.03 -1.22
CA ARG A 197 -13.99 33.18 -0.96
C ARG A 197 -13.24 34.48 -1.26
N ARG A 198 -14.00 35.55 -1.54
CA ARG A 198 -13.42 36.87 -1.84
C ARG A 198 -12.86 37.51 -0.58
N ALA A 199 -11.67 38.08 -0.69
CA ALA A 199 -11.01 38.83 0.38
C ALA A 199 -11.61 40.24 0.57
N ALA A 200 -12.32 40.78 -0.43
CA ALA A 200 -12.99 42.07 -0.34
C ALA A 200 -14.43 42.01 -0.86
N ARG A 201 -15.31 42.78 -0.21
CA ARG A 201 -16.74 42.87 -0.53
C ARG A 201 -16.93 43.39 -1.96
N ARG A 202 -17.91 42.82 -2.68
CA ARG A 202 -18.28 43.30 -4.02
C ARG A 202 -19.09 44.60 -3.89
N LEU A 203 -18.46 45.72 -4.22
CA LEU A 203 -19.10 47.04 -4.29
C LEU A 203 -19.29 47.47 -5.75
N GLY A 204 -20.38 48.18 -6.02
CA GLY A 204 -20.66 48.80 -7.30
C GLY A 204 -19.64 49.90 -7.63
N ALA A 205 -19.20 50.00 -8.88
CA ALA A 205 -18.12 50.92 -9.29
C ALA A 205 -18.38 52.40 -8.93
N ASN A 206 -19.64 52.82 -8.85
CA ASN A 206 -20.04 54.19 -8.51
C ASN A 206 -20.51 54.36 -7.06
N GLU A 207 -20.54 53.30 -6.25
CA GLU A 207 -20.94 53.35 -4.84
C GLU A 207 -19.92 54.15 -4.00
N PRO A 208 -20.35 54.74 -2.87
CA PRO A 208 -19.42 55.37 -1.92
C PRO A 208 -18.41 54.32 -1.41
N CYS A 209 -17.13 54.70 -1.36
CA CYS A 209 -16.07 53.79 -0.96
C CYS A 209 -16.17 53.45 0.54
N HIS A 210 -16.02 52.16 0.88
CA HIS A 210 -16.12 51.65 2.25
C HIS A 210 -15.05 52.17 3.23
N CYS A 211 -13.97 52.78 2.73
CA CYS A 211 -12.92 53.40 3.57
C CYS A 211 -13.32 54.74 4.20
N GLY A 212 -14.56 55.22 3.98
CA GLY A 212 -15.05 56.47 4.54
C GLY A 212 -14.54 57.74 3.85
N SER A 213 -13.80 57.63 2.74
CA SER A 213 -13.22 58.79 2.05
C SER A 213 -14.21 59.68 1.28
N GLY A 214 -15.49 59.27 1.18
CA GLY A 214 -16.52 59.96 0.39
C GLY A 214 -16.34 59.87 -1.13
N LYS A 215 -15.24 59.28 -1.63
CA LYS A 215 -14.98 59.11 -3.07
C LYS A 215 -15.74 57.91 -3.64
N LYS A 216 -16.02 57.92 -4.94
CA LYS A 216 -16.55 56.74 -5.67
C LYS A 216 -15.56 55.57 -5.58
N TYR A 217 -16.06 54.36 -5.37
CA TYR A 217 -15.26 53.14 -5.18
C TYR A 217 -14.19 52.95 -6.26
N LYS A 218 -14.55 53.10 -7.55
CA LYS A 218 -13.61 52.97 -8.68
C LYS A 218 -12.41 53.93 -8.67
N ARG A 219 -12.51 55.06 -7.96
CA ARG A 219 -11.45 56.07 -7.83
C ARG A 219 -10.71 56.01 -6.49
N CYS A 220 -10.99 54.99 -5.68
CA CYS A 220 -10.41 54.85 -4.34
C CYS A 220 -9.92 53.41 -4.11
N CYS A 221 -10.63 52.59 -3.35
CA CYS A 221 -10.15 51.26 -2.98
C CYS A 221 -10.24 50.19 -4.09
N ALA A 222 -10.90 50.44 -5.23
CA ALA A 222 -11.10 49.40 -6.24
C ALA A 222 -9.82 48.68 -6.70
N GLY A 223 -8.70 49.40 -6.88
CA GLY A 223 -7.41 48.79 -7.22
C GLY A 223 -6.84 47.94 -6.08
N ARG A 224 -6.91 48.42 -4.83
CA ARG A 224 -6.45 47.68 -3.64
C ARG A 224 -7.28 46.44 -3.37
N ASP A 225 -8.60 46.54 -3.50
CA ASP A 225 -9.52 45.42 -3.30
C ASP A 225 -9.40 44.37 -4.42
N ALA A 226 -9.12 44.79 -5.66
CA ALA A 226 -8.79 43.88 -6.75
C ALA A 226 -7.50 43.09 -6.45
N GLN A 227 -6.47 43.77 -5.91
CA GLN A 227 -5.22 43.15 -5.49
C GLN A 227 -5.39 42.21 -4.28
N ARG A 228 -6.27 42.54 -3.33
CA ARG A 228 -6.63 41.60 -2.24
C ARG A 228 -7.38 40.38 -2.77
N ASN A 229 -8.29 40.57 -3.72
CA ASN A 229 -9.06 39.48 -4.32
C ASN A 229 -8.25 38.57 -5.25
N SER A 230 -7.05 38.97 -5.70
CA SER A 230 -6.13 38.08 -6.39
C SER A 230 -5.45 37.06 -5.47
N ASP A 231 -5.60 37.21 -4.15
CA ASP A 231 -5.10 36.27 -3.13
C ASP A 231 -6.26 35.71 -2.28
N PRO A 232 -7.19 34.93 -2.89
CA PRO A 232 -8.41 34.49 -2.21
C PRO A 232 -8.13 33.43 -1.13
N SER A 233 -8.91 33.44 -0.04
CA SER A 233 -8.79 32.48 1.05
C SER A 233 -10.09 31.69 1.26
N PRO A 234 -10.07 30.59 2.05
CA PRO A 234 -11.30 29.88 2.42
C PRO A 234 -12.25 30.72 3.29
N VAL A 235 -11.74 31.80 3.90
CA VAL A 235 -12.46 32.67 4.84
C VAL A 235 -12.82 33.98 4.17
N GLU A 236 -14.08 34.37 4.26
CA GLU A 236 -14.55 35.64 3.69
C GLU A 236 -13.87 36.84 4.35
N GLY A 237 -13.43 37.80 3.56
CA GLY A 237 -12.80 39.02 4.07
C GLY A 237 -11.30 38.92 4.38
N MET A 238 -10.70 37.73 4.27
CA MET A 238 -9.26 37.51 4.48
C MET A 238 -8.57 37.15 3.17
N THR A 239 -7.35 37.68 2.98
CA THR A 239 -6.45 37.15 1.93
C THR A 239 -5.87 35.82 2.38
N ARG A 240 -5.34 35.02 1.45
CA ARG A 240 -4.69 33.74 1.78
C ARG A 240 -3.55 33.94 2.77
N GLY A 241 -2.71 34.93 2.54
CA GLY A 241 -1.60 35.24 3.45
C GLY A 241 -2.07 35.67 4.86
N GLU A 242 -3.18 36.41 4.97
CA GLU A 242 -3.77 36.76 6.26
C GLU A 242 -4.31 35.52 6.98
N TYR A 243 -5.06 34.67 6.27
CA TYR A 243 -5.57 33.40 6.80
C TYR A 243 -4.45 32.51 7.34
N LEU A 244 -3.36 32.33 6.59
CA LEU A 244 -2.24 31.49 7.02
C LEU A 244 -1.61 32.01 8.32
N ARG A 245 -1.49 33.33 8.49
CA ARG A 245 -0.96 33.93 9.73
C ARG A 245 -1.95 33.85 10.90
N SER A 246 -3.23 34.12 10.67
CA SER A 246 -4.22 34.22 11.75
C SER A 246 -4.74 32.87 12.23
N CYS A 247 -4.73 31.85 11.35
CA CYS A 247 -5.32 30.55 11.62
C CYS A 247 -4.29 29.45 11.87
N ALA A 248 -2.98 29.71 11.73
CA ALA A 248 -1.92 28.72 11.96
C ALA A 248 -2.10 27.94 13.28
N ALA A 249 -2.39 28.64 14.38
CA ALA A 249 -2.59 28.03 15.68
C ALA A 249 -3.78 27.06 15.78
N GLN A 250 -4.72 27.10 14.83
CA GLN A 250 -5.90 26.24 14.78
C GLN A 250 -5.81 25.18 13.65
N MET A 251 -4.72 25.18 12.87
CA MET A 251 -4.57 24.25 11.75
C MET A 251 -4.35 22.82 12.24
N SER A 252 -5.15 21.91 11.73
CA SER A 252 -4.98 20.47 11.93
C SER A 252 -3.83 19.92 11.08
N PRO A 253 -3.31 18.72 11.39
CA PRO A 253 -2.37 18.01 10.53
C PRO A 253 -2.86 17.85 9.09
N GLU A 254 -4.17 17.68 8.88
CA GLU A 254 -4.75 17.54 7.55
C GLU A 254 -4.77 18.88 6.80
N ASP A 255 -5.02 19.99 7.49
CA ASP A 255 -4.92 21.33 6.91
C ASP A 255 -3.50 21.60 6.40
N ILE A 256 -2.48 21.25 7.18
CA ILE A 256 -1.06 21.37 6.78
C ILE A 256 -0.77 20.55 5.53
N ARG A 257 -1.25 19.29 5.44
CA ARG A 257 -1.04 18.43 4.25
C ARG A 257 -1.66 18.99 2.98
N ARG A 258 -2.69 19.84 3.09
CA ARG A 258 -3.35 20.49 1.96
C ARG A 258 -2.65 21.77 1.50
N LEU A 259 -1.73 22.31 2.30
CA LEU A 259 -0.94 23.47 1.92
C LEU A 259 0.16 23.09 0.95
N SER A 260 0.50 24.01 0.05
CA SER A 260 1.73 23.91 -0.74
C SER A 260 2.95 24.10 0.17
N VAL A 261 4.11 23.57 -0.25
CA VAL A 261 5.37 23.72 0.48
C VAL A 261 5.66 25.19 0.78
N GLN A 262 5.40 26.07 -0.19
CA GLN A 262 5.58 27.52 -0.05
C GLN A 262 4.67 28.15 1.00
N GLU A 263 3.43 27.69 1.12
CA GLU A 263 2.52 28.18 2.15
C GLU A 263 2.95 27.71 3.53
N VAL A 264 3.45 26.47 3.65
CA VAL A 264 3.95 25.92 4.92
C VAL A 264 5.17 26.70 5.41
N VAL A 265 6.14 27.03 4.54
CA VAL A 265 7.32 27.85 4.91
C VAL A 265 6.93 29.20 5.51
N ASN A 266 5.80 29.77 5.08
CA ASN A 266 5.33 31.08 5.53
C ASN A 266 4.49 31.04 6.80
N LEU A 267 4.29 29.86 7.40
CA LEU A 267 3.58 29.73 8.68
C LEU A 267 4.47 30.17 9.84
N ASP A 268 3.82 30.69 10.88
CA ASP A 268 4.49 30.84 12.18
C ASP A 268 4.55 29.47 12.89
N PHE A 269 5.65 28.76 12.72
CA PHE A 269 5.87 27.44 13.30
C PHE A 269 5.74 27.41 14.83
N ALA A 270 6.10 28.51 15.51
CA ALA A 270 6.01 28.58 16.96
C ALA A 270 4.54 28.51 17.43
N SER A 271 3.63 29.05 16.63
CA SER A 271 2.19 29.05 16.90
C SER A 271 1.48 27.71 16.61
N LEU A 272 2.09 26.81 15.84
CA LEU A 272 1.44 25.57 15.39
C LEU A 272 1.24 24.56 16.54
N PRO A 273 0.13 23.80 16.56
CA PRO A 273 -0.02 22.65 17.44
C PRO A 273 1.09 21.61 17.22
N THR A 274 1.51 20.91 18.28
CA THR A 274 2.58 19.89 18.21
C THR A 274 2.35 18.83 17.12
N PRO A 275 1.15 18.24 16.95
CA PRO A 275 0.89 17.28 15.87
C PRO A 275 1.07 17.87 14.47
N SER A 276 0.69 19.14 14.28
CA SER A 276 0.84 19.86 13.01
C SER A 276 2.31 20.15 12.73
N LEU A 277 3.08 20.49 13.76
CA LEU A 277 4.52 20.74 13.67
C LEU A 277 5.32 19.47 13.30
N VAL A 278 4.90 18.29 13.79
CA VAL A 278 5.47 16.99 13.37
C VAL A 278 5.22 16.74 11.88
N VAL A 279 4.02 17.01 11.37
CA VAL A 279 3.73 16.87 9.93
C VAL A 279 4.56 17.84 9.08
N VAL A 280 4.79 19.07 9.58
CA VAL A 280 5.69 20.02 8.93
C VAL A 280 7.11 19.45 8.88
N LEU A 281 7.62 18.91 9.99
CA LEU A 281 8.94 18.30 10.06
C LEU A 281 9.09 17.16 9.05
N ASP A 282 8.16 16.19 9.06
CA ASP A 282 8.17 15.06 8.15
C ASP A 282 8.17 15.51 6.69
N GLY A 283 7.34 16.51 6.38
CA GLY A 283 7.22 17.07 5.03
C GLY A 283 8.53 17.68 4.52
N PHE A 284 9.25 18.45 5.35
CA PHE A 284 10.53 19.04 4.95
C PHE A 284 11.69 18.07 5.00
N ALA A 285 11.74 17.16 5.99
CA ALA A 285 12.77 16.14 6.10
C ALA A 285 12.75 15.20 4.88
N GLN A 286 11.56 14.76 4.44
CA GLN A 286 11.41 13.93 3.22
C GLN A 286 11.88 14.63 1.94
N ARG A 287 11.86 15.97 1.90
CA ARG A 287 12.34 16.80 0.78
C ARG A 287 13.81 17.20 0.95
N SER A 288 14.49 16.72 1.99
CA SER A 288 15.85 17.11 2.34
C SER A 288 16.04 18.62 2.58
N ARG A 289 14.99 19.30 3.05
CA ARG A 289 15.02 20.73 3.46
C ARG A 289 15.50 20.83 4.90
N TRP A 290 16.78 20.51 5.08
CA TRP A 290 17.43 20.38 6.39
C TRP A 290 17.45 21.68 7.19
N ASP A 291 17.52 22.82 6.50
CA ASP A 291 17.47 24.16 7.08
C ASP A 291 16.17 24.43 7.84
N VAL A 292 15.03 24.08 7.23
CA VAL A 292 13.71 24.25 7.84
C VAL A 292 13.46 23.13 8.85
N ALA A 293 13.86 21.90 8.53
CA ALA A 293 13.70 20.77 9.44
C ALA A 293 14.43 21.00 10.78
N GLU A 294 15.62 21.59 10.77
CA GLU A 294 16.36 21.94 11.98
C GLU A 294 15.64 22.98 12.85
N GLN A 295 15.08 24.03 12.24
CA GLN A 295 14.30 25.04 12.96
C GLN A 295 13.08 24.41 13.63
N VAL A 296 12.37 23.53 12.92
CA VAL A 296 11.19 22.82 13.43
C VAL A 296 11.57 21.84 14.54
N LEU A 297 12.69 21.12 14.39
CA LEU A 297 13.23 20.24 15.43
C LEU A 297 13.58 21.00 16.70
N ASP A 298 14.21 22.16 16.58
CA ASP A 298 14.58 22.98 17.72
C ASP A 298 13.35 23.49 18.47
N LEU A 299 12.31 23.89 17.74
CA LEU A 299 11.01 24.24 18.34
C LEU A 299 10.34 23.04 19.04
N LEU A 300 10.34 21.85 18.41
CA LEU A 300 9.77 20.64 19.00
C LEU A 300 10.52 20.20 20.26
N CYS A 301 11.85 20.25 20.25
CA CYS A 301 12.68 19.86 21.39
C CYS A 301 12.57 20.87 22.56
N ALA A 302 12.34 22.16 22.26
CA ALA A 302 12.16 23.19 23.27
C ALA A 302 10.78 23.14 23.97
N ARG A 303 9.81 22.40 23.42
CA ARG A 303 8.46 22.30 23.98
C ARG A 303 8.41 21.31 25.15
N PRO A 304 7.96 21.72 26.35
CA PRO A 304 7.88 20.83 27.50
C PRO A 304 6.96 19.63 27.29
N ASP A 305 5.86 19.82 26.56
CA ASP A 305 4.87 18.78 26.22
C ASP A 305 5.36 17.82 25.13
N ALA A 306 6.41 18.18 24.39
CA ALA A 306 6.86 17.47 23.21
C ALA A 306 8.34 17.06 23.24
N ALA A 307 9.10 17.36 24.31
CA ALA A 307 10.55 17.17 24.34
C ALA A 307 10.99 15.75 23.96
N LYS A 308 10.32 14.71 24.49
CA LYS A 308 10.58 13.31 24.13
C LYS A 308 10.32 13.02 22.65
N VAL A 309 9.19 13.51 22.14
CA VAL A 309 8.82 13.38 20.72
C VAL A 309 9.82 14.12 19.84
N GLY A 310 10.28 15.30 20.25
CA GLY A 310 11.28 16.09 19.56
C GLY A 310 12.63 15.37 19.46
N GLN A 311 13.09 14.70 20.52
CA GLN A 311 14.33 13.94 20.50
C GLN A 311 14.23 12.68 19.62
N ALA A 312 13.12 11.94 19.70
CA ALA A 312 12.87 10.82 18.80
C ALA A 312 12.82 11.28 17.32
N ALA A 313 12.13 12.38 17.04
CA ALA A 313 12.09 12.98 15.71
C ALA A 313 13.48 13.46 15.24
N ARG A 314 14.32 13.99 16.14
CA ARG A 314 15.70 14.39 15.83
C ARG A 314 16.53 13.20 15.38
N LEU A 315 16.42 12.06 16.07
CA LEU A 315 17.08 10.83 15.67
C LEU A 315 16.58 10.34 14.29
N GLN A 316 15.27 10.32 14.07
CA GLN A 316 14.68 9.91 12.80
C GLN A 316 15.15 10.80 11.64
N VAL A 317 15.16 12.11 11.83
CA VAL A 317 15.63 13.08 10.83
C VAL A 317 17.13 12.94 10.58
N ALA A 318 17.93 12.68 11.61
CA ALA A 318 19.36 12.38 11.44
C ALA A 318 19.58 11.10 10.62
N SER A 319 18.80 10.05 10.88
CA SER A 319 18.84 8.80 10.11
C SER A 319 18.47 9.03 8.64
N LEU A 320 17.39 9.79 8.38
CA LEU A 320 16.99 10.14 7.03
C LEU A 320 18.05 10.97 6.30
N ALA A 321 18.65 11.96 6.98
CA ALA A 321 19.72 12.76 6.43
C ALA A 321 20.97 11.93 6.12
N PHE A 322 21.31 10.98 7.00
CA PHE A 322 22.41 10.04 6.78
C PHE A 322 22.15 9.17 5.54
N ALA A 323 20.96 8.60 5.42
CA ALA A 323 20.55 7.81 4.26
C ALA A 323 20.53 8.62 2.95
N GLY A 324 20.18 9.91 3.04
CA GLY A 324 20.20 10.87 1.93
C GLY A 324 21.58 11.49 1.64
N GLY A 325 22.66 11.04 2.30
CA GLY A 325 24.02 11.51 2.05
C GLY A 325 24.39 12.83 2.74
N ALA A 326 23.49 13.46 3.49
CA ALA A 326 23.73 14.68 4.26
C ALA A 326 24.44 14.38 5.60
N GLN A 327 25.64 13.80 5.52
CA GLN A 327 26.40 13.29 6.67
C GLN A 327 26.73 14.36 7.71
N ASP A 328 27.09 15.56 7.28
CA ASP A 328 27.42 16.66 8.19
C ASP A 328 26.20 17.07 9.01
N PHE A 329 25.02 17.14 8.37
CA PHE A 329 23.78 17.47 9.05
C PHE A 329 23.38 16.36 10.03
N ALA A 330 23.40 15.11 9.59
CA ALA A 330 23.11 13.95 10.43
C ALA A 330 23.99 13.93 11.68
N THR A 331 25.30 14.09 11.50
CA THR A 331 26.28 14.11 12.60
C THR A 331 26.01 15.24 13.59
N ARG A 332 25.73 16.46 13.11
CA ARG A 332 25.38 17.59 13.98
C ARG A 332 24.11 17.33 14.77
N GLN A 333 23.08 16.75 14.16
CA GLN A 333 21.85 16.45 14.89
C GLN A 333 22.07 15.37 15.95
N LEU A 334 22.82 14.31 15.63
CA LEU A 334 23.15 13.23 16.58
C LEU A 334 23.91 13.74 17.80
N GLN A 335 24.85 14.68 17.62
CA GLN A 335 25.58 15.31 18.72
C GLN A 335 24.69 16.14 19.65
N ARG A 336 23.51 16.55 19.18
CA ARG A 336 22.53 17.35 19.93
C ARG A 336 21.37 16.50 20.49
N VAL A 337 21.35 15.18 20.25
CA VAL A 337 20.33 14.28 20.78
C VAL A 337 20.54 14.12 22.28
N ASP A 338 19.47 14.35 23.04
CA ASP A 338 19.43 14.02 24.46
C ASP A 338 19.01 12.56 24.65
N LEU A 339 19.98 11.70 24.95
CA LEU A 339 19.79 10.25 25.09
C LEU A 339 18.92 9.87 26.30
N ASP A 340 18.83 10.73 27.32
CA ASP A 340 18.04 10.47 28.54
C ASP A 340 16.54 10.56 28.26
N LEU A 341 16.15 11.29 27.20
CA LEU A 341 14.76 11.45 26.78
C LEU A 341 14.30 10.41 25.74
N LEU A 342 15.20 9.54 25.29
CA LEU A 342 14.93 8.49 24.32
C LEU A 342 14.48 7.17 24.96
N THR A 343 13.87 6.31 24.16
CA THR A 343 13.64 4.89 24.53
C THR A 343 14.97 4.11 24.50
N GLU A 344 14.98 2.88 25.03
CA GLU A 344 16.17 2.01 24.92
C GLU A 344 16.51 1.69 23.45
N ASP A 345 15.50 1.41 22.63
CA ASP A 345 15.65 1.08 21.21
C ASP A 345 16.15 2.29 20.39
N ASP A 346 15.64 3.50 20.69
CA ASP A 346 16.11 4.73 20.07
C ASP A 346 17.56 5.04 20.47
N ARG A 347 17.94 4.85 21.75
CA ARG A 347 19.34 5.02 22.19
C ARG A 347 20.27 4.06 21.48
N TRP A 348 19.85 2.79 21.35
CA TRP A 348 20.62 1.79 20.63
C TRP A 348 20.81 2.18 19.16
N SER A 349 19.73 2.59 18.48
CA SER A 349 19.74 3.04 17.09
C SER A 349 20.62 4.28 16.88
N ALA A 350 20.56 5.25 17.80
CA ALA A 350 21.42 6.43 17.80
C ALA A 350 22.90 6.05 17.90
N GLY A 351 23.23 5.07 18.75
CA GLY A 351 24.60 4.55 18.88
C GLY A 351 25.12 3.91 17.60
N VAL A 352 24.35 3.04 16.96
CA VAL A 352 24.71 2.41 15.67
C VAL A 352 24.94 3.48 14.60
N LEU A 353 23.99 4.41 14.48
CA LEU A 353 24.05 5.49 13.49
C LEU A 353 25.26 6.41 13.73
N LEU A 354 25.57 6.78 14.97
CA LEU A 354 26.72 7.62 15.29
C LEU A 354 28.05 6.94 14.94
N ASN A 355 28.19 5.64 15.20
CA ASN A 355 29.41 4.88 14.85
C ASN A 355 29.64 4.83 13.33
N LEU A 356 28.58 4.82 12.52
CA LEU A 356 28.65 4.85 11.06
C LEU A 356 28.79 6.28 10.49
N ALA A 357 28.20 7.27 11.16
CA ALA A 357 28.33 8.68 10.80
C ALA A 357 29.73 9.22 11.10
N THR A 358 30.36 8.77 12.18
CA THR A 358 31.69 9.16 12.62
C THR A 358 32.61 7.94 12.78
N PRO A 359 33.08 7.34 11.67
CA PRO A 359 33.90 6.13 11.73
C PRO A 359 35.21 6.34 12.49
N SER A 360 35.56 5.35 13.32
CA SER A 360 36.81 5.27 14.08
C SER A 360 37.42 3.86 13.92
N ALA A 361 38.61 3.66 14.48
CA ALA A 361 39.24 2.34 14.52
C ALA A 361 38.38 1.27 15.24
N GLU A 362 37.48 1.69 16.13
CA GLU A 362 36.60 0.81 16.91
C GLU A 362 35.22 0.59 16.25
N THR A 363 34.91 1.27 15.15
CA THR A 363 33.56 1.23 14.55
C THR A 363 33.12 -0.20 14.21
N LEU A 364 34.00 -1.01 13.63
CA LEU A 364 33.67 -2.40 13.30
C LEU A 364 33.40 -3.24 14.55
N THR A 365 34.22 -3.08 15.60
CA THR A 365 34.03 -3.79 16.88
C THR A 365 32.70 -3.43 17.52
N ARG A 366 32.34 -2.13 17.55
CA ARG A 366 31.08 -1.67 18.14
C ARG A 366 29.85 -2.12 17.32
N LEU A 367 29.97 -2.17 16.00
CA LEU A 367 28.92 -2.71 15.14
C LEU A 367 28.76 -4.22 15.34
N ASP A 368 29.86 -4.96 15.46
CA ASP A 368 29.85 -6.40 15.74
C ASP A 368 29.19 -6.70 17.09
N GLU A 369 29.53 -5.95 18.13
CA GLU A 369 28.88 -6.05 19.45
C GLU A 369 27.38 -5.75 19.39
N ALA A 370 26.97 -4.70 18.67
CA ALA A 370 25.56 -4.33 18.50
C ALA A 370 24.78 -5.42 17.75
N VAL A 371 25.32 -5.95 16.65
CA VAL A 371 24.70 -7.03 15.88
C VAL A 371 24.66 -8.33 16.69
N LEU A 372 25.72 -8.66 17.41
CA LEU A 372 25.78 -9.83 18.29
C LEU A 372 24.70 -9.77 19.38
N GLN A 373 24.43 -8.57 19.92
CA GLN A 373 23.33 -8.37 20.86
C GLN A 373 21.98 -8.69 20.21
N CYS A 374 21.69 -8.14 19.03
CA CYS A 374 20.45 -8.42 18.31
C CYS A 374 20.29 -9.92 18.00
N LEU A 375 21.36 -10.60 17.60
CA LEU A 375 21.34 -12.04 17.34
C LEU A 375 21.06 -12.85 18.60
N ARG A 376 21.58 -12.44 19.76
CA ARG A 376 21.34 -13.10 21.05
C ARG A 376 19.91 -12.91 21.54
N THR A 377 19.31 -11.76 21.27
CA THR A 377 17.94 -11.44 21.69
C THR A 377 16.88 -11.81 20.65
N ALA A 378 17.29 -12.35 19.49
CA ALA A 378 16.44 -12.57 18.32
C ALA A 378 15.70 -11.29 17.88
N ASP A 379 16.33 -10.13 18.08
CA ASP A 379 15.82 -8.84 17.62
C ASP A 379 16.09 -8.64 16.13
N HIS A 380 15.10 -8.99 15.32
CA HIS A 380 15.15 -8.84 13.87
C HIS A 380 15.06 -7.37 13.41
N GLU A 381 14.50 -6.49 14.23
CA GLU A 381 14.35 -5.06 13.89
C GLU A 381 15.71 -4.37 13.95
N GLY A 382 16.49 -4.62 15.01
CA GLY A 382 17.86 -4.12 15.11
C GLY A 382 18.76 -4.57 13.95
N VAL A 383 18.70 -5.84 13.54
CA VAL A 383 19.45 -6.36 12.36
C VAL A 383 19.05 -5.61 11.08
N HIS A 384 17.76 -5.32 10.92
CA HIS A 384 17.25 -4.57 9.78
C HIS A 384 17.76 -3.12 9.78
N VAL A 385 17.76 -2.45 10.95
CA VAL A 385 18.31 -1.09 11.12
C VAL A 385 19.79 -1.05 10.75
N VAL A 386 20.61 -1.96 11.28
CA VAL A 386 22.05 -2.02 10.93
C VAL A 386 22.23 -2.22 9.42
N SER A 387 21.45 -3.13 8.83
CA SER A 387 21.51 -3.41 7.40
C SER A 387 21.18 -2.19 6.54
N GLN A 388 20.13 -1.43 6.90
CA GLN A 388 19.77 -0.19 6.20
C GLN A 388 20.86 0.88 6.33
N LEU A 389 21.43 1.06 7.51
CA LEU A 389 22.48 2.07 7.74
C LEU A 389 23.79 1.71 7.03
N LEU A 390 24.17 0.43 7.02
CA LEU A 390 25.29 -0.05 6.21
C LEU A 390 25.02 0.15 4.72
N LEU A 391 23.79 -0.11 4.26
CA LEU A 391 23.39 0.11 2.88
C LEU A 391 23.44 1.60 2.48
N ALA A 392 23.19 2.51 3.42
CA ALA A 392 23.37 3.95 3.21
C ALA A 392 24.84 4.38 3.11
N LYS A 393 25.72 3.87 3.98
CA LYS A 393 27.14 4.31 4.04
C LYS A 393 28.07 3.54 3.12
N TYR A 394 27.88 2.22 3.04
CA TYR A 394 28.70 1.26 2.33
C TYR A 394 27.81 0.37 1.45
N PRO A 395 27.27 0.89 0.34
CA PRO A 395 26.22 0.21 -0.45
C PRO A 395 26.54 -1.25 -0.81
N ALA A 396 27.76 -1.55 -1.26
CA ALA A 396 28.16 -2.92 -1.61
C ALA A 396 28.15 -3.89 -0.40
N LEU A 397 28.66 -3.45 0.75
CA LEU A 397 28.63 -4.24 1.97
C LEU A 397 27.20 -4.39 2.50
N GLY A 398 26.44 -3.30 2.50
CA GLY A 398 25.04 -3.30 2.92
C GLY A 398 24.15 -4.17 2.04
N LEU A 399 24.44 -4.33 0.75
CA LEU A 399 23.74 -5.30 -0.11
C LEU A 399 23.97 -6.73 0.37
N MET A 400 25.19 -7.08 0.76
CA MET A 400 25.51 -8.43 1.23
C MET A 400 24.87 -8.72 2.59
N VAL A 401 25.00 -7.78 3.52
CA VAL A 401 24.38 -7.90 4.85
C VAL A 401 22.85 -7.88 4.73
N GLY A 402 22.29 -7.00 3.90
CA GLY A 402 20.85 -6.84 3.72
C GLY A 402 20.17 -8.11 3.19
N ARG A 403 20.80 -8.84 2.27
CA ARG A 403 20.30 -10.15 1.81
C ARG A 403 20.12 -11.14 2.95
N SER A 404 21.07 -11.17 3.89
CA SER A 404 21.00 -12.07 5.05
C SER A 404 19.96 -11.65 6.09
N ALA A 405 19.53 -10.38 6.08
CA ALA A 405 18.53 -9.84 6.99
C ALA A 405 17.08 -10.02 6.48
N LEU A 406 16.88 -10.54 5.26
CA LEU A 406 15.54 -10.81 4.72
C LEU A 406 14.88 -11.96 5.48
N THR A 407 13.69 -11.70 6.01
CA THR A 407 12.90 -12.68 6.77
C THR A 407 11.41 -12.61 6.44
N ALA A 408 10.75 -13.77 6.47
CA ALA A 408 9.28 -13.87 6.39
C ALA A 408 8.60 -13.29 7.63
N ASP A 409 9.28 -13.35 8.78
CA ASP A 409 8.73 -13.00 10.09
C ASP A 409 8.42 -11.50 10.17
N GLN A 410 9.26 -10.69 9.51
CA GLN A 410 9.12 -9.24 9.37
C GLN A 410 8.95 -8.86 7.90
N ALA A 411 7.93 -9.42 7.24
CA ALA A 411 7.65 -9.22 5.81
C ALA A 411 7.71 -7.76 5.36
N HIS A 412 7.10 -6.87 6.14
CA HIS A 412 7.04 -5.44 5.84
C HIS A 412 8.42 -4.77 5.88
N LEU A 413 9.25 -5.06 6.89
CA LEU A 413 10.63 -4.58 6.96
C LEU A 413 11.46 -5.17 5.82
N SER A 414 11.36 -6.47 5.55
CA SER A 414 12.07 -7.13 4.45
C SER A 414 11.73 -6.52 3.08
N LEU A 415 10.47 -6.14 2.84
CA LEU A 415 10.06 -5.44 1.63
C LEU A 415 10.67 -4.03 1.53
N LEU A 416 10.76 -3.31 2.65
CA LEU A 416 11.45 -2.01 2.71
C LEU A 416 12.95 -2.18 2.45
N LEU A 417 13.59 -3.23 2.99
CA LEU A 417 15.00 -3.53 2.76
C LEU A 417 15.27 -3.81 1.28
N LEU A 418 14.48 -4.71 0.67
CA LEU A 418 14.59 -5.03 -0.76
C LEU A 418 14.47 -3.78 -1.61
N ARG A 419 13.51 -2.91 -1.28
CA ARG A 419 13.35 -1.65 -2.00
C ARG A 419 14.60 -0.78 -1.90
N ALA A 420 15.18 -0.64 -0.71
CA ALA A 420 16.41 0.12 -0.50
C ALA A 420 17.60 -0.51 -1.22
N MET A 421 17.70 -1.86 -1.20
CA MET A 421 18.76 -2.61 -1.88
C MET A 421 18.72 -2.35 -3.38
N GLU A 422 17.55 -2.42 -4.01
CA GLU A 422 17.41 -2.15 -5.45
C GLU A 422 17.80 -0.73 -5.85
N VAL A 423 17.50 0.27 -5.00
CA VAL A 423 17.96 1.64 -5.24
C VAL A 423 19.48 1.68 -5.25
N ARG A 424 20.15 1.04 -4.28
CA ARG A 424 21.62 1.00 -4.24
C ARG A 424 22.25 0.16 -5.34
N ARG A 425 21.61 -0.92 -5.77
CA ARG A 425 22.06 -1.70 -6.95
C ARG A 425 22.06 -0.83 -8.19
N ALA A 426 21.00 -0.06 -8.40
CA ALA A 426 20.91 0.87 -9.52
C ALA A 426 22.03 1.92 -9.49
N GLU A 427 22.31 2.51 -8.33
CA GLU A 427 23.43 3.46 -8.15
C GLU A 427 24.80 2.84 -8.45
N LEU A 428 24.99 1.56 -8.12
CA LEU A 428 26.22 0.81 -8.39
C LEU A 428 26.29 0.27 -9.84
N GLY A 429 25.26 0.48 -10.66
CA GLY A 429 25.19 -0.08 -12.01
C GLY A 429 25.00 -1.60 -12.06
N LEU A 430 24.50 -2.20 -10.98
CA LEU A 430 24.21 -3.63 -10.89
C LEU A 430 22.82 -3.94 -11.47
N PRO A 431 22.62 -5.11 -12.10
CA PRO A 431 21.31 -5.52 -12.61
C PRO A 431 20.30 -5.72 -11.48
N PHE A 432 19.01 -5.67 -11.80
CA PHE A 432 17.92 -6.00 -10.88
C PHE A 432 18.06 -7.44 -10.36
N ASP A 433 17.87 -7.68 -9.06
CA ASP A 433 17.97 -9.02 -8.46
C ASP A 433 16.59 -9.68 -8.35
N GLU A 434 16.20 -10.44 -9.36
CA GLU A 434 14.97 -11.25 -9.31
C GLU A 434 15.05 -12.33 -8.23
N ALA A 435 16.25 -12.83 -7.91
CA ALA A 435 16.42 -13.94 -6.99
C ALA A 435 16.09 -13.54 -5.55
N ASP A 436 16.51 -12.36 -5.10
CA ASP A 436 16.20 -11.87 -3.74
C ASP A 436 14.69 -11.63 -3.54
N HIS A 437 14.00 -11.13 -4.58
CA HIS A 437 12.54 -10.96 -4.55
C HIS A 437 11.83 -12.31 -4.54
N ALA A 438 12.24 -13.24 -5.40
CA ALA A 438 11.69 -14.59 -5.45
C ALA A 438 11.90 -15.35 -4.14
N GLN A 439 13.06 -15.18 -3.51
CA GLN A 439 13.36 -15.78 -2.21
C GLN A 439 12.43 -15.26 -1.11
N LEU A 440 12.23 -13.94 -0.99
CA LEU A 440 11.32 -13.41 0.01
C LEU A 440 9.87 -13.86 -0.25
N LEU A 441 9.41 -13.85 -1.50
CA LEU A 441 8.08 -14.34 -1.86
C LEU A 441 7.90 -15.81 -1.49
N ALA A 442 8.89 -16.67 -1.78
CA ALA A 442 8.86 -18.08 -1.37
C ALA A 442 8.83 -18.25 0.16
N MET A 443 9.53 -17.40 0.91
CA MET A 443 9.50 -17.40 2.36
C MET A 443 8.12 -16.97 2.92
N LEU A 444 7.48 -15.98 2.30
CA LEU A 444 6.13 -15.53 2.67
C LEU A 444 5.07 -16.58 2.34
N ASP A 445 5.14 -17.21 1.16
CA ASP A 445 4.25 -18.30 0.77
C ASP A 445 4.32 -19.44 1.80
N LYS A 446 5.53 -19.88 2.17
CA LYS A 446 5.73 -20.92 3.21
C LYS A 446 5.18 -20.51 4.58
N ARG A 447 5.29 -19.22 4.94
CA ARG A 447 4.76 -18.72 6.21
C ARG A 447 3.22 -18.73 6.20
N ILE A 448 2.62 -18.33 5.09
CA ILE A 448 1.17 -18.36 4.90
C ILE A 448 0.68 -19.81 4.99
N GLU A 449 1.31 -20.74 4.29
CA GLU A 449 1.01 -22.19 4.34
C GLU A 449 1.00 -22.70 5.79
N ARG A 450 2.09 -22.50 6.55
CA ARG A 450 2.15 -22.91 7.98
C ARG A 450 1.09 -22.25 8.86
N THR A 451 0.72 -21.01 8.55
CA THR A 451 -0.30 -20.29 9.34
C THR A 451 -1.69 -20.85 9.07
N LEU A 452 -1.96 -21.29 7.84
CA LEU A 452 -3.20 -21.96 7.46
C LEU A 452 -3.27 -23.36 8.09
N GLU A 453 -2.22 -24.17 7.98
CA GLU A 453 -2.11 -25.50 8.64
C GLU A 453 -2.35 -25.42 10.15
N ARG A 454 -1.74 -24.43 10.83
CA ARG A 454 -1.94 -24.27 12.28
C ARG A 454 -3.38 -23.91 12.63
N ARG A 455 -4.06 -23.12 11.78
CA ARG A 455 -5.47 -22.75 11.98
C ARG A 455 -6.39 -23.93 11.77
N SER A 456 -6.16 -24.74 10.74
CA SER A 456 -6.95 -25.94 10.49
C SER A 456 -6.78 -26.97 11.62
N GLU A 457 -5.57 -27.15 12.16
CA GLU A 457 -5.33 -27.99 13.34
C GLU A 457 -6.06 -27.48 14.60
N GLU A 458 -6.07 -26.16 14.82
CA GLU A 458 -6.71 -25.52 15.97
C GLU A 458 -8.24 -25.67 15.89
N SER A 459 -8.84 -25.37 14.73
CA SER A 459 -10.27 -25.58 14.45
C SER A 459 -10.67 -27.05 14.59
N ALA A 460 -9.86 -27.99 14.08
CA ALA A 460 -10.12 -29.42 14.21
C ALA A 460 -10.09 -29.90 15.68
N ARG A 461 -9.20 -29.35 16.52
CA ARG A 461 -9.15 -29.68 17.96
C ARG A 461 -10.36 -29.13 18.72
N GLU A 462 -10.81 -27.92 18.41
CA GLU A 462 -12.00 -27.33 19.04
C GLU A 462 -13.27 -28.14 18.73
N LEU A 463 -13.48 -28.49 17.45
CA LEU A 463 -14.61 -29.32 17.04
C LEU A 463 -14.54 -30.75 17.61
N ALA A 464 -13.33 -31.31 17.75
CA ALA A 464 -13.15 -32.63 18.38
C ALA A 464 -13.53 -32.60 19.87
N SER A 465 -13.15 -31.54 20.59
CA SER A 465 -13.53 -31.34 21.98
C SER A 465 -15.05 -31.16 22.14
N GLU A 466 -15.69 -30.39 21.26
CA GLU A 466 -17.15 -30.20 21.26
C GLU A 466 -17.89 -31.50 20.96
N ALA A 467 -17.40 -32.30 20.01
CA ALA A 467 -17.96 -33.61 19.70
C ALA A 467 -17.82 -34.59 20.87
N GLU A 468 -16.70 -34.57 21.60
CA GLU A 468 -16.50 -35.40 22.79
C GLU A 468 -17.46 -35.02 23.93
N GLU A 469 -17.66 -33.72 24.18
CA GLU A 469 -18.63 -33.24 25.17
C GLU A 469 -20.07 -33.67 24.82
N LEU A 470 -20.49 -33.51 23.55
CA LEU A 470 -21.82 -33.90 23.10
C LEU A 470 -22.03 -35.42 23.15
N ARG A 471 -21.01 -36.23 22.83
CA ARG A 471 -21.05 -37.68 23.02
C ARG A 471 -21.21 -38.06 24.49
N GLY A 472 -20.50 -37.37 25.39
CA GLY A 472 -20.65 -37.54 26.84
C GLY A 472 -22.08 -37.24 27.32
N ARG A 473 -22.66 -36.13 26.85
CA ARG A 473 -24.06 -35.75 27.16
C ARG A 473 -25.08 -36.75 26.61
N LEU A 474 -24.88 -37.24 25.39
CA LEU A 474 -25.73 -38.27 24.78
C LEU A 474 -25.67 -39.58 25.57
N SER A 475 -24.48 -40.05 25.92
CA SER A 475 -24.30 -41.26 26.74
C SER A 475 -24.99 -41.13 28.10
N ALA A 476 -24.84 -39.98 28.76
CA ALA A 476 -25.54 -39.71 30.02
C ALA A 476 -27.07 -39.67 29.85
N ALA A 477 -27.58 -39.10 28.76
CA ALA A 477 -29.01 -39.09 28.46
C ALA A 477 -29.56 -40.49 28.14
N GLU A 478 -28.78 -41.33 27.47
CA GLU A 478 -29.13 -42.73 27.19
C GLU A 478 -29.21 -43.55 28.49
N ALA A 479 -28.23 -43.39 29.39
CA ALA A 479 -28.25 -44.02 30.71
C ALA A 479 -29.48 -43.61 31.54
N ARG A 480 -29.78 -42.30 31.62
CA ARG A 480 -31.01 -41.80 32.29
C ARG A 480 -32.28 -42.39 31.68
N SER A 481 -32.34 -42.52 30.35
CA SER A 481 -33.51 -43.07 29.67
C SER A 481 -33.73 -44.56 29.95
N ALA A 482 -32.64 -45.33 30.07
CA ALA A 482 -32.70 -46.74 30.42
C ALA A 482 -33.22 -46.94 31.85
N GLU A 483 -32.78 -46.09 32.79
CA GLU A 483 -33.25 -46.09 34.18
C GLU A 483 -34.74 -45.73 34.30
N LEU A 484 -35.20 -44.72 33.54
CA LEU A 484 -36.61 -44.33 33.47
C LEU A 484 -37.48 -45.44 32.85
N ALA A 485 -37.01 -46.10 31.80
CA ALA A 485 -37.72 -47.21 31.16
C ALA A 485 -37.84 -48.43 32.08
N GLU A 486 -36.79 -48.75 32.84
CA GLU A 486 -36.83 -49.80 33.85
C GLU A 486 -37.81 -49.44 34.98
N SER A 487 -37.82 -48.18 35.41
CA SER A 487 -38.76 -47.66 36.40
C SER A 487 -40.22 -47.75 35.92
N LEU A 488 -40.50 -47.38 34.66
CA LEU A 488 -41.81 -47.52 34.04
C LEU A 488 -42.26 -48.99 34.04
N LYS A 489 -41.39 -49.92 33.60
CA LYS A 489 -41.66 -51.35 33.59
C LYS A 489 -41.96 -51.90 34.99
N ARG A 490 -41.30 -51.39 36.04
CA ARG A 490 -41.62 -51.73 37.44
C ARG A 490 -43.02 -51.22 37.83
N GLN A 491 -43.38 -49.99 37.48
CA GLN A 491 -44.70 -49.40 37.79
C GLN A 491 -45.85 -50.08 37.03
N GLU A 492 -45.67 -50.41 35.76
CA GLU A 492 -46.66 -51.14 34.95
C GLU A 492 -46.93 -52.55 35.50
N ARG A 493 -45.88 -53.24 35.97
CA ARG A 493 -46.03 -54.54 36.66
C ARG A 493 -46.84 -54.43 37.95
N LEU A 494 -46.71 -53.32 38.70
CA LEU A 494 -47.50 -53.06 39.89
C LEU A 494 -48.98 -52.80 39.55
N LEU A 495 -49.25 -52.05 38.47
CA LEU A 495 -50.59 -51.77 37.96
C LEU A 495 -51.30 -53.00 37.38
N ALA A 496 -50.55 -53.91 36.75
CA ALA A 496 -51.07 -55.14 36.12
C ALA A 496 -51.30 -56.29 37.12
N ARG A 497 -50.88 -56.13 38.38
CA ARG A 497 -51.02 -57.14 39.42
C ARG A 497 -52.53 -57.30 39.76
N PRO A 498 -53.14 -58.47 39.50
CA PRO A 498 -54.55 -58.66 39.79
C PRO A 498 -54.79 -58.59 41.31
N ALA A 499 -55.88 -57.93 41.72
CA ALA A 499 -56.34 -57.97 43.09
C ALA A 499 -56.66 -59.43 43.44
N VAL A 500 -55.89 -60.01 44.38
CA VAL A 500 -56.18 -61.35 44.89
C VAL A 500 -57.58 -61.29 45.52
N PRO A 501 -58.52 -62.18 45.15
CA PRO A 501 -59.80 -62.25 45.83
C PRO A 501 -59.54 -62.77 47.25
N VAL A 502 -59.59 -61.88 48.24
CA VAL A 502 -59.70 -62.30 49.63
C VAL A 502 -61.16 -62.72 49.84
N ALA A 503 -61.35 -63.93 50.38
CA ALA A 503 -62.65 -64.49 50.74
C ALA A 503 -63.45 -63.55 51.66
N PRO A 504 -64.79 -63.62 51.68
CA PRO A 504 -65.64 -62.52 52.12
C PRO A 504 -65.56 -62.31 53.63
N GLN A 505 -64.89 -61.24 54.05
CA GLN A 505 -65.09 -60.60 55.34
C GLN A 505 -65.80 -59.25 55.12
N PRO A 506 -66.67 -58.80 56.03
CA PRO A 506 -67.39 -57.54 55.87
C PRO A 506 -66.40 -56.39 55.92
N ALA A 507 -66.02 -55.89 54.74
CA ALA A 507 -65.10 -54.78 54.61
C ALA A 507 -65.78 -53.46 55.05
N PRO A 508 -65.08 -52.57 55.77
CA PRO A 508 -65.50 -51.19 55.88
C PRO A 508 -65.51 -50.55 54.49
N ARG A 509 -66.50 -49.70 54.20
CA ARG A 509 -66.72 -49.04 52.89
C ARG A 509 -65.52 -48.20 52.38
N ASP A 510 -64.48 -48.01 53.20
CA ASP A 510 -63.28 -47.23 52.88
C ASP A 510 -62.16 -48.02 52.16
N ALA A 511 -62.09 -49.35 52.27
CA ALA A 511 -60.99 -50.13 51.68
C ALA A 511 -61.03 -50.18 50.13
N GLY A 512 -62.22 -50.16 49.52
CA GLY A 512 -62.38 -50.06 48.07
C GLY A 512 -62.01 -48.69 47.50
N ARG A 513 -62.20 -47.61 48.29
CA ARG A 513 -61.76 -46.26 47.94
C ARG A 513 -60.24 -46.13 47.98
N ASP A 514 -59.58 -46.77 48.95
CA ASP A 514 -58.12 -46.72 49.10
C ASP A 514 -57.40 -47.39 47.91
N HIS A 515 -57.89 -48.56 47.48
CA HIS A 515 -57.37 -49.24 46.28
C HIS A 515 -57.59 -48.47 44.97
N GLU A 516 -58.74 -47.81 44.81
CA GLU A 516 -59.01 -46.99 43.63
C GLU A 516 -58.14 -45.72 43.61
N THR A 517 -57.90 -45.13 44.80
CA THR A 517 -57.05 -43.95 44.97
C THR A 517 -55.58 -44.28 44.66
N GLU A 518 -55.07 -45.42 45.15
CA GLU A 518 -53.71 -45.88 44.87
C GLU A 518 -53.53 -46.27 43.39
N ARG A 519 -54.55 -46.89 42.76
CA ARG A 519 -54.54 -47.17 41.32
C ARG A 519 -54.52 -45.88 40.48
N ARG A 520 -55.29 -44.85 40.85
CA ARG A 520 -55.24 -43.53 40.20
C ARG A 520 -53.87 -42.86 40.37
N ARG A 521 -53.25 -42.99 41.55
CA ARG A 521 -51.90 -42.48 41.83
C ARG A 521 -50.83 -43.16 40.97
N LEU A 522 -50.88 -44.49 40.84
CA LEU A 522 -49.97 -45.25 39.99
C LEU A 522 -50.18 -44.95 38.51
N GLN A 523 -51.43 -44.74 38.06
CA GLN A 523 -51.74 -44.29 36.71
C GLN A 523 -51.15 -42.90 36.43
N ALA A 524 -51.30 -41.94 37.35
CA ALA A 524 -50.69 -40.62 37.23
C ALA A 524 -49.16 -40.72 37.14
N LYS A 525 -48.53 -41.59 37.94
CA LYS A 525 -47.08 -41.81 37.92
C LYS A 525 -46.58 -42.44 36.62
N VAL A 526 -47.35 -43.34 36.01
CA VAL A 526 -47.03 -43.90 34.69
C VAL A 526 -47.14 -42.83 33.60
N GLU A 527 -48.16 -41.99 33.62
CA GLU A 527 -48.30 -40.88 32.67
C GLU A 527 -47.15 -39.86 32.83
N ASP A 528 -46.76 -39.54 34.07
CA ASP A 528 -45.58 -38.70 34.34
C ASP A 528 -44.27 -39.33 33.82
N LEU A 529 -44.06 -40.63 34.02
CA LEU A 529 -42.89 -41.34 33.51
C LEU A 529 -42.87 -41.41 31.97
N LYS A 530 -44.03 -41.62 31.33
CA LYS A 530 -44.15 -41.56 29.86
C LYS A 530 -43.81 -40.17 29.32
N ARG A 531 -44.26 -39.10 30.00
CA ARG A 531 -43.90 -37.72 29.64
C ARG A 531 -42.39 -37.50 29.73
N LEU A 532 -41.75 -37.90 30.83
CA LEU A 532 -40.30 -37.78 31.01
C LEU A 532 -39.50 -38.58 29.97
N ILE A 533 -39.98 -39.78 29.59
CA ILE A 533 -39.37 -40.57 28.51
C ILE A 533 -39.51 -39.86 27.16
N SER A 534 -40.67 -39.25 26.88
CA SER A 534 -40.89 -38.46 25.66
C SER A 534 -39.95 -37.26 25.58
N GLU A 535 -39.84 -36.49 26.65
CA GLU A 535 -38.92 -35.35 26.76
C GLU A 535 -37.46 -35.80 26.60
N GLY A 536 -37.07 -36.92 27.23
CA GLY A 536 -35.75 -37.51 27.06
C GLY A 536 -35.49 -38.04 25.64
N ASN A 537 -36.52 -38.54 24.94
CA ASN A 537 -36.41 -38.96 23.54
C ASN A 537 -36.18 -37.75 22.61
N GLU A 538 -36.83 -36.62 22.89
CA GLU A 538 -36.61 -35.35 22.18
C GLU A 538 -35.21 -34.80 22.44
N GLU A 539 -34.73 -34.84 23.69
CA GLU A 539 -33.36 -34.42 24.04
C GLU A 539 -32.31 -35.24 23.26
N ARG A 540 -32.46 -36.57 23.21
CA ARG A 540 -31.54 -37.44 22.45
C ARG A 540 -31.62 -37.20 20.94
N ARG A 541 -32.81 -36.93 20.40
CA ARG A 541 -32.97 -36.59 18.98
C ARG A 541 -32.26 -35.28 18.65
N ARG A 542 -32.36 -34.27 19.53
CA ARG A 542 -31.63 -32.99 19.40
C ARG A 542 -30.11 -33.22 19.47
N LEU A 543 -29.63 -33.95 20.47
CA LEU A 543 -28.19 -34.24 20.63
C LEU A 543 -27.60 -35.02 19.44
N ARG A 544 -28.35 -35.98 18.87
CA ARG A 544 -27.95 -36.68 17.64
C ARG A 544 -27.93 -35.75 16.43
N GLY A 545 -28.93 -34.88 16.28
CA GLY A 545 -28.93 -33.86 15.23
C GLY A 545 -27.75 -32.89 15.32
N SER A 546 -27.39 -32.44 16.53
CA SER A 546 -26.20 -31.60 16.74
C SER A 546 -24.88 -32.32 16.43
N LEU A 547 -24.79 -33.62 16.73
CA LEU A 547 -23.63 -34.44 16.34
C LEU A 547 -23.53 -34.65 14.82
N GLU A 548 -24.67 -34.83 14.13
CA GLU A 548 -24.73 -34.91 12.68
C GLU A 548 -24.36 -33.57 12.02
N GLU A 549 -24.80 -32.44 12.58
CA GLU A 549 -24.41 -31.10 12.11
C GLU A 549 -22.90 -30.85 12.27
N LEU A 550 -22.32 -31.21 13.43
CA LEU A 550 -20.87 -31.13 13.63
C LEU A 550 -20.10 -32.10 12.71
N ALA A 551 -20.62 -33.30 12.48
CA ALA A 551 -20.02 -34.24 11.52
C ALA A 551 -20.07 -33.70 10.08
N GLY A 552 -21.11 -32.93 9.73
CA GLY A 552 -21.16 -32.17 8.47
C GLY A 552 -20.08 -31.10 8.39
N LYS A 553 -19.89 -30.31 9.46
CA LYS A 553 -18.80 -29.33 9.56
C LYS A 553 -17.42 -29.98 9.45
N PHE A 554 -17.23 -31.17 10.03
CA PHE A 554 -16.01 -31.98 9.87
C PHE A 554 -15.75 -32.43 8.43
N ALA A 555 -16.80 -32.65 7.63
CA ALA A 555 -16.67 -33.01 6.22
C ALA A 555 -16.38 -31.77 5.36
N ASP A 556 -17.07 -30.66 5.62
CA ASP A 556 -16.88 -29.39 4.91
C ASP A 556 -15.49 -28.78 5.20
N GLU A 557 -15.02 -28.79 6.46
CA GLU A 557 -13.67 -28.29 6.82
C GLU A 557 -12.54 -29.21 6.31
N ARG A 558 -12.77 -30.52 6.24
CA ARG A 558 -11.79 -31.45 5.62
C ARG A 558 -11.69 -31.27 4.10
N ASP A 559 -12.81 -30.97 3.44
CA ASP A 559 -12.81 -30.66 2.00
C ASP A 559 -12.23 -29.26 1.70
N GLU A 560 -12.23 -28.34 2.68
CA GLU A 560 -11.61 -27.01 2.57
C GLU A 560 -10.11 -26.98 2.95
N ASP A 561 -9.64 -27.78 3.92
CA ASP A 561 -8.27 -27.72 4.47
C ASP A 561 -7.38 -28.97 4.26
N ASP A 562 -7.90 -30.14 3.87
CA ASP A 562 -7.10 -31.36 3.69
C ASP A 562 -6.80 -31.66 2.20
N PRO A 563 -5.52 -31.65 1.76
CA PRO A 563 -5.10 -32.22 0.48
C PRO A 563 -5.51 -33.70 0.38
N PRO A 564 -5.87 -34.25 -0.79
CA PRO A 564 -5.97 -35.70 -0.92
C PRO A 564 -4.63 -36.34 -0.52
N ALA A 565 -4.70 -37.38 0.31
CA ALA A 565 -3.58 -38.04 0.96
C ALA A 565 -2.38 -38.29 0.02
N PRO A 566 -1.12 -38.20 0.51
CA PRO A 566 0.04 -38.64 -0.24
C PRO A 566 0.01 -40.17 -0.28
N GLU A 567 -0.37 -40.73 -1.42
CA GLU A 567 0.22 -42.00 -1.81
C GLU A 567 1.69 -41.70 -2.11
N ASP A 568 2.59 -42.37 -1.38
CA ASP A 568 4.01 -42.42 -1.70
C ASP A 568 4.18 -42.80 -3.16
N ASP A 569 4.50 -41.83 -4.01
CA ASP A 569 5.10 -42.05 -5.31
C ASP A 569 6.08 -40.93 -5.60
N GLU A 570 7.31 -41.11 -5.11
CA GLU A 570 8.52 -40.85 -5.91
C GLU A 570 8.59 -41.82 -7.11
N ARG A 571 7.47 -41.96 -7.85
CA ARG A 571 7.49 -42.51 -9.19
C ARG A 571 7.42 -41.33 -10.14
N GLU A 572 8.40 -41.28 -11.03
CA GLU A 572 8.26 -40.59 -12.31
C GLU A 572 6.81 -40.75 -12.80
N GLU A 573 6.13 -39.63 -13.09
CA GLU A 573 4.79 -39.65 -13.69
C GLU A 573 4.82 -40.68 -14.84
N PRO A 574 3.93 -41.67 -14.88
CA PRO A 574 3.67 -42.37 -16.12
C PRO A 574 3.23 -41.31 -17.12
N GLU A 575 3.98 -41.17 -18.20
CA GLU A 575 3.53 -40.45 -19.37
C GLU A 575 2.15 -41.01 -19.79
N ASP A 576 1.23 -40.08 -20.07
CA ASP A 576 -0.08 -40.24 -20.71
C ASP A 576 -1.26 -40.69 -19.83
N GLU A 577 -2.29 -39.84 -19.65
CA GLU A 577 -3.53 -39.97 -20.46
C GLU A 577 -4.12 -38.65 -21.02
N ALA A 578 -3.40 -37.54 -20.89
CA ALA A 578 -3.70 -36.33 -21.68
C ALA A 578 -2.39 -35.68 -22.09
N GLY A 579 -1.73 -36.32 -23.06
CA GLY A 579 -0.48 -35.85 -23.63
C GLY A 579 -0.59 -34.36 -23.93
N GLY A 580 0.43 -33.61 -23.53
CA GLY A 580 0.43 -32.18 -23.73
C GLY A 580 1.81 -31.64 -23.99
N VAL A 581 1.91 -30.80 -25.02
CA VAL A 581 3.18 -30.23 -25.48
C VAL A 581 3.48 -28.98 -24.67
N ALA A 582 4.74 -28.81 -24.25
CA ALA A 582 5.20 -27.58 -23.60
C ALA A 582 5.03 -26.39 -24.56
N ILE A 583 4.51 -25.28 -24.04
CA ILE A 583 4.20 -24.09 -24.85
C ILE A 583 5.29 -23.05 -24.63
N PHE A 584 5.75 -22.42 -25.72
CA PHE A 584 6.62 -21.25 -25.63
C PHE A 584 5.82 -20.00 -25.28
N ALA A 585 6.34 -19.20 -24.34
CA ALA A 585 5.71 -17.94 -23.95
C ALA A 585 5.51 -17.01 -25.17
N PRO A 586 4.31 -16.43 -25.36
CA PRO A 586 4.08 -15.42 -26.38
C PRO A 586 4.90 -14.16 -26.08
N ARG A 587 5.41 -13.50 -27.13
CA ARG A 587 6.21 -12.28 -26.99
C ARG A 587 5.30 -11.06 -26.78
N GLY A 588 5.08 -10.66 -25.53
CA GLY A 588 4.37 -9.42 -25.15
C GLY A 588 3.24 -9.63 -24.14
N VAL A 589 2.61 -8.52 -23.71
CA VAL A 589 1.48 -8.53 -22.77
C VAL A 589 0.19 -8.94 -23.50
N LEU A 590 -0.59 -9.83 -22.89
CA LEU A 590 -1.88 -10.32 -23.36
C LEU A 590 -3.02 -9.66 -22.59
N ASN A 591 -4.14 -9.43 -23.26
CA ASN A 591 -5.39 -8.97 -22.67
C ASN A 591 -6.06 -10.13 -21.92
N LEU A 592 -6.08 -10.07 -20.60
CA LEU A 592 -6.75 -11.05 -19.76
C LEU A 592 -8.28 -10.91 -19.86
N ARG A 593 -8.97 -11.98 -20.26
CA ARG A 593 -10.43 -12.10 -20.20
C ARG A 593 -10.82 -13.29 -19.35
N LEU A 594 -11.71 -13.07 -18.39
CA LEU A 594 -12.25 -14.12 -17.53
C LEU A 594 -13.64 -14.49 -18.03
N SER A 595 -13.94 -15.79 -18.08
CA SER A 595 -15.32 -16.23 -18.30
C SER A 595 -16.17 -15.94 -17.06
N GLU A 596 -17.48 -15.81 -17.24
CA GLU A 596 -18.44 -15.62 -16.14
C GLU A 596 -18.37 -16.77 -15.10
N ALA A 597 -18.03 -17.98 -15.56
CA ALA A 597 -17.80 -19.14 -14.69
C ALA A 597 -16.57 -18.96 -13.79
N VAL A 598 -15.50 -18.36 -14.32
CA VAL A 598 -14.27 -18.08 -13.57
C VAL A 598 -14.49 -16.93 -12.59
N GLU A 599 -15.19 -15.87 -12.99
CA GLU A 599 -15.54 -14.77 -12.08
C GLU A 599 -16.37 -15.27 -10.89
N THR A 600 -17.36 -16.12 -11.16
CA THR A 600 -18.17 -16.76 -10.12
C THR A 600 -17.33 -17.70 -9.24
N ALA A 601 -16.41 -18.47 -9.83
CA ALA A 601 -15.53 -19.35 -9.08
C ALA A 601 -14.61 -18.56 -8.14
N ILE A 602 -13.99 -17.48 -8.63
CA ILE A 602 -13.09 -16.62 -7.82
C ILE A 602 -13.81 -16.04 -6.60
N GLN A 603 -15.07 -15.64 -6.74
CA GLN A 603 -15.87 -15.10 -5.63
C GLN A 603 -16.20 -16.13 -4.55
N ARG A 604 -16.17 -17.42 -4.88
CA ARG A 604 -16.51 -18.54 -3.97
C ARG A 604 -15.28 -19.25 -3.42
N LEU A 605 -14.12 -19.08 -4.05
CA LEU A 605 -12.90 -19.72 -3.61
C LEU A 605 -12.34 -19.08 -2.34
N PRO A 606 -11.59 -19.84 -1.51
CA PRO A 606 -10.83 -19.29 -0.41
C PRO A 606 -9.93 -18.14 -0.88
N LEU A 607 -9.83 -17.07 -0.09
CA LEU A 607 -9.15 -15.83 -0.48
C LEU A 607 -7.70 -16.05 -0.96
N HIS A 608 -6.99 -17.01 -0.36
CA HIS A 608 -5.62 -17.32 -0.74
C HIS A 608 -5.53 -18.01 -2.12
N VAL A 609 -6.47 -18.91 -2.45
CA VAL A 609 -6.57 -19.55 -3.78
C VAL A 609 -6.98 -18.52 -4.83
N ALA A 610 -7.97 -17.68 -4.53
CA ALA A 610 -8.42 -16.61 -5.41
C ALA A 610 -7.27 -15.64 -5.74
N ARG A 611 -6.47 -15.24 -4.74
CA ARG A 611 -5.26 -14.42 -4.93
C ARG A 611 -4.22 -15.13 -5.81
N LYS A 612 -3.95 -16.40 -5.56
CA LYS A 612 -2.96 -17.17 -6.34
C LYS A 612 -3.42 -17.39 -7.79
N ALA A 613 -4.71 -17.62 -8.01
CA ALA A 613 -5.31 -17.70 -9.34
C ALA A 613 -5.15 -16.40 -10.11
N LEU A 614 -5.56 -15.27 -9.50
CA LEU A 614 -5.43 -13.94 -10.11
C LEU A 614 -3.96 -13.58 -10.39
N ALA A 615 -3.04 -13.90 -9.48
CA ALA A 615 -1.61 -13.70 -9.70
C ALA A 615 -1.08 -14.54 -10.87
N THR A 616 -1.47 -15.81 -10.95
CA THR A 616 -1.09 -16.71 -12.07
C THR A 616 -1.63 -16.18 -13.40
N PHE A 617 -2.88 -15.69 -13.42
CA PHE A 617 -3.48 -15.11 -14.63
C PHE A 617 -2.79 -13.81 -15.05
N ALA A 618 -2.41 -12.97 -14.08
CA ALA A 618 -1.63 -11.76 -14.33
C ALA A 618 -0.23 -12.08 -14.86
N SER A 619 0.47 -13.07 -14.31
CA SER A 619 1.78 -13.51 -14.81
C SER A 619 1.72 -14.10 -16.22
N LEU A 620 0.69 -14.90 -16.52
CA LEU A 620 0.45 -15.39 -17.88
C LEU A 620 0.16 -14.24 -18.85
N ALA A 621 -0.69 -13.30 -18.45
CA ALA A 621 -1.00 -12.11 -19.22
C ALA A 621 0.23 -11.21 -19.41
N GLY A 622 1.12 -11.13 -18.43
CA GLY A 622 2.38 -10.39 -18.52
C GLY A 622 3.45 -11.06 -19.39
N GLY A 623 3.22 -12.28 -19.88
CA GLY A 623 4.19 -13.02 -20.68
C GLY A 623 5.37 -13.57 -19.87
N GLU A 624 5.22 -13.76 -18.56
CA GLU A 624 6.30 -14.16 -17.66
C GLU A 624 6.78 -15.61 -17.96
N PRO A 625 8.06 -15.84 -18.32
CA PRO A 625 8.53 -17.15 -18.78
C PRO A 625 8.29 -18.29 -17.78
N LEU A 626 8.41 -18.03 -16.48
CA LEU A 626 8.21 -19.03 -15.43
C LEU A 626 6.75 -19.51 -15.36
N ALA A 627 5.78 -18.61 -15.56
CA ALA A 627 4.37 -18.97 -15.58
C ALA A 627 4.04 -19.84 -16.80
N TRP A 628 4.61 -19.52 -17.96
CA TRP A 628 4.44 -20.26 -19.21
C TRP A 628 5.12 -21.64 -19.21
N GLN A 629 6.24 -21.81 -18.51
CA GLN A 629 6.87 -23.12 -18.30
C GLN A 629 5.96 -24.11 -17.56
N GLN A 630 5.03 -23.61 -16.74
CA GLN A 630 4.06 -24.44 -16.02
C GLN A 630 2.79 -24.72 -16.84
N THR A 631 2.74 -24.29 -18.10
CA THR A 631 1.63 -24.51 -19.01
C THR A 631 1.85 -25.74 -19.88
N LYS A 632 0.80 -26.54 -20.07
CA LYS A 632 0.78 -27.67 -21.01
C LYS A 632 -0.39 -27.50 -21.99
N ARG A 633 -0.14 -27.58 -23.30
CA ARG A 633 -1.22 -27.60 -24.30
C ARG A 633 -1.87 -28.98 -24.31
N LEU A 634 -3.19 -29.09 -24.27
CA LEU A 634 -3.87 -30.39 -24.26
C LEU A 634 -3.97 -30.95 -25.68
N GLN A 635 -3.45 -32.15 -25.94
CA GLN A 635 -3.43 -32.74 -27.30
C GLN A 635 -4.82 -32.94 -27.93
N ARG A 636 -5.88 -33.07 -27.13
CA ARG A 636 -7.27 -33.29 -27.59
C ARG A 636 -7.99 -32.00 -28.04
N PHE A 637 -7.35 -30.84 -27.91
CA PHE A 637 -7.93 -29.53 -28.22
C PHE A 637 -6.92 -28.70 -29.01
N ASP A 638 -7.38 -27.91 -29.99
CA ASP A 638 -6.47 -27.18 -30.89
C ASP A 638 -5.67 -26.09 -30.16
N ASN A 639 -6.34 -25.33 -29.27
CA ASN A 639 -5.74 -24.16 -28.59
C ASN A 639 -5.88 -24.16 -27.06
N LEU A 640 -6.46 -25.21 -26.47
CA LEU A 640 -6.71 -25.27 -25.04
C LEU A 640 -5.45 -25.65 -24.26
N CYS A 641 -5.09 -24.78 -23.34
CA CYS A 641 -3.91 -24.86 -22.50
C CYS A 641 -4.33 -24.99 -21.04
N ARG A 642 -3.50 -25.69 -20.26
CA ARG A 642 -3.70 -25.87 -18.82
C ARG A 642 -2.51 -25.28 -18.08
N VAL A 643 -2.78 -24.44 -17.08
CA VAL A 643 -1.78 -23.97 -16.11
C VAL A 643 -2.08 -24.48 -14.71
N ARG A 644 -1.03 -24.67 -13.92
CA ARG A 644 -1.11 -24.99 -12.51
C ARG A 644 -1.39 -23.74 -11.68
N VAL A 645 -2.42 -23.79 -10.83
CA VAL A 645 -2.72 -22.75 -9.83
C VAL A 645 -2.58 -23.40 -8.46
N GLY A 646 -1.39 -23.27 -7.87
CA GLY A 646 -1.03 -24.01 -6.65
C GLY A 646 -1.05 -25.53 -6.85
N ILE A 647 -1.20 -26.30 -5.77
CA ILE A 647 -1.17 -27.77 -5.89
C ILE A 647 -2.50 -28.36 -6.40
N HIS A 648 -3.64 -27.79 -5.97
CA HIS A 648 -4.97 -28.38 -6.17
C HIS A 648 -5.78 -27.82 -7.33
N TYR A 649 -5.48 -26.62 -7.85
CA TYR A 649 -6.30 -26.01 -8.89
C TYR A 649 -5.59 -25.99 -10.24
N ARG A 650 -6.38 -26.11 -11.30
CA ARG A 650 -5.96 -25.98 -12.69
C ARG A 650 -6.85 -24.98 -13.37
N ALA A 651 -6.24 -24.07 -14.11
CA ALA A 651 -6.95 -23.17 -14.98
C ALA A 651 -6.81 -23.63 -16.43
N LEU A 652 -7.92 -23.65 -17.14
CA LEU A 652 -8.02 -23.95 -18.56
C LEU A 652 -8.17 -22.63 -19.30
N PHE A 653 -7.32 -22.41 -20.28
CA PHE A 653 -7.25 -21.14 -21.00
C PHE A 653 -6.88 -21.34 -22.45
N GLU A 654 -7.26 -20.38 -23.29
CA GLU A 654 -6.84 -20.31 -24.68
C GLU A 654 -6.15 -18.97 -24.95
N THR A 655 -5.25 -18.98 -25.92
CA THR A 655 -4.68 -17.76 -26.48
C THR A 655 -5.16 -17.57 -27.90
N CYS A 656 -5.83 -16.45 -28.16
CA CYS A 656 -6.24 -16.04 -29.49
C CYS A 656 -5.65 -14.67 -29.81
N GLY A 657 -4.57 -14.64 -30.60
CA GLY A 657 -3.83 -13.41 -30.89
C GLY A 657 -3.23 -12.80 -29.61
N ARG A 658 -3.78 -11.66 -29.17
CA ARG A 658 -3.39 -10.98 -27.92
C ARG A 658 -4.34 -11.22 -26.76
N ASP A 659 -5.42 -11.98 -26.94
CA ASP A 659 -6.36 -12.27 -25.86
C ASP A 659 -5.97 -13.57 -25.15
N LEU A 660 -5.86 -13.51 -23.82
CA LEU A 660 -5.73 -14.64 -22.92
C LEU A 660 -7.09 -14.88 -22.27
N VAL A 661 -7.81 -15.91 -22.71
CA VAL A 661 -9.16 -16.21 -22.21
C VAL A 661 -9.09 -17.36 -21.21
N ILE A 662 -9.38 -17.08 -19.94
CA ILE A 662 -9.51 -18.11 -18.91
C ILE A 662 -10.94 -18.65 -18.95
N HIS A 663 -11.09 -19.89 -19.40
CA HIS A 663 -12.40 -20.53 -19.57
C HIS A 663 -12.93 -21.10 -18.26
N GLU A 664 -12.07 -21.75 -17.48
CA GLU A 664 -12.48 -22.44 -16.26
C GLU A 664 -11.33 -22.51 -15.25
N LEU A 665 -11.68 -22.41 -13.96
CA LEU A 665 -10.78 -22.64 -12.83
C LEU A 665 -11.38 -23.76 -11.99
N VAL A 666 -10.72 -24.91 -11.97
CA VAL A 666 -11.28 -26.14 -11.41
C VAL A 666 -10.30 -26.84 -10.49
N ASN A 667 -10.82 -27.57 -9.50
CA ASN A 667 -10.01 -28.49 -8.72
C ASN A 667 -9.49 -29.62 -9.65
N ARG A 668 -8.28 -30.12 -9.38
CA ARG A 668 -7.63 -31.23 -10.09
C ARG A 668 -8.58 -32.43 -10.29
N GLN A 669 -9.38 -32.79 -9.29
CA GLN A 669 -10.33 -33.91 -9.38
C GLN A 669 -11.49 -33.62 -10.35
N GLY A 670 -11.86 -32.35 -10.52
CA GLY A 670 -12.90 -31.90 -11.45
C GLY A 670 -12.43 -31.64 -12.87
N LEU A 671 -11.14 -31.85 -13.17
CA LEU A 671 -10.54 -31.52 -14.47
C LEU A 671 -11.18 -32.29 -15.63
N ASP A 672 -11.43 -33.58 -15.49
CA ASP A 672 -12.02 -34.38 -16.57
C ASP A 672 -13.48 -33.99 -16.86
N ALA A 673 -14.22 -33.61 -15.82
CA ALA A 673 -15.58 -33.10 -15.98
C ALA A 673 -15.58 -31.73 -16.71
N ALA A 674 -14.60 -30.88 -16.40
CA ALA A 674 -14.40 -29.60 -17.08
C ALA A 674 -14.03 -29.78 -18.56
N LEU A 675 -13.11 -30.69 -18.86
CA LEU A 675 -12.72 -31.01 -20.23
C LEU A 675 -13.89 -31.60 -21.04
N LYS A 676 -14.73 -32.45 -20.44
CA LYS A 676 -15.95 -32.95 -21.08
C LYS A 676 -16.96 -31.84 -21.39
N ARG A 677 -17.13 -30.85 -20.49
CA ARG A 677 -17.99 -29.68 -20.73
C ARG A 677 -17.47 -28.82 -21.87
N LEU A 678 -16.17 -28.57 -21.90
CA LEU A 678 -15.54 -27.75 -22.95
C LEU A 678 -15.48 -28.46 -24.31
N ALA A 679 -15.42 -29.81 -24.34
CA ALA A 679 -15.54 -30.58 -25.58
C ALA A 679 -16.98 -30.69 -26.12
N SER A 680 -17.98 -30.38 -25.30
CA SER A 680 -19.40 -30.39 -25.68
C SER A 680 -19.95 -29.03 -26.13
N LYS A 681 -19.11 -27.98 -26.05
CA LYS A 681 -19.34 -26.66 -26.64
C LYS A 681 -18.59 -26.56 -27.95
#